data_AF-A0A850C7D4-F1
#
_entry.id   AF-A0A850C7D4-F1
#
_cell.length_a   1.000
_cell.length_b   1.000
_cell.length_c   1.000
_cell.angle_alpha   90.00
_cell.angle_beta   90.00
_cell.angle_gamma   90.00
#
_symmetry.space_group_name_H-M   'P 1'
#
loop_
_entity.id
_entity.type
_entity.pdbx_description
1 polymer ?
#
loop_
_entity_poly.entity_id
_entity_poly.type
_entity_poly.pdbx_seq_one_letter_code
_entity_poly.pdbx_strand_id
1 'polypeptide(L)'
;MTHPLKHALTLLLFSVVLLGVRGASAERSDAPEAQTVAPFLYPPYPGTASQESIFDHSSPNYTYDNRVIAFTGDVANKNCPVPAPQGVPPPQSGICNAGSGGYWSYSLADWIYYDGHDGVDYGISYRPIYAAADADQVVYAGWWDPQNHKINLGIYVRLRHSNGYNTYYGHMSSVAVQACSSPGCTFLPHGEMLGISGTTGNSSGPHLHFLVRDPSGRSVDPYGWKGGGSSPWAPQQKESLWVAYPSLVYYRSQVYPSGQPLDYPPRPSGGIIVDDGSLEFDETPDGCWAQISAGSAQNGSMSYVKPRNTSATCSGQWAFPQGSRAGVYSVYVRIPAIKATSQGAIYTIRHAGRSDQVVLNQAVFPNPYYVSDGWVYVGRYNFTGAGSEYIELSNRTQDESVGIADLDLGADAVRFVFQGDPTPTPSGPVTVTPSTTPTLTPTATTTFTPTKTPTPTVTRTPTITRTPTPTFTPTITRTPTATRTPTITRTATNTPTGTRTPSVTPTRTATNTRRPTVTPNYYLVKLYFASRSRYNANLPPIEQAGSRYVRSDAKYTAVLDAYFKGPGATELYSYGWIAVNNGFTGYSNFELRDGVAHVYLKGVCASEGKDFNVADLINLNLKQFLEVQFVKVYDENGFTQAPAGRVDSEPSCLYDYKTPTPTPTRTLTPTRTPSPTRTPTLTRTPSRTPLPTNTRRPTSTPQWKLINVYFVGRFAYENNIPPYERTGVRWARTNNLFGTVLDEYFKGPGAQERTSYGWIALYNGFTGYDRLEVRDGVAHLYLKGTCDRAGQTYTIADLLILNLKQFPEIQFVKIYDENGATQNPDGLSDSIPVCLLP
;
A
#
# COMPACT_ATOMS: atom_id res chain seq x y z
N MET A 1 -48.64 -39.57 -71.58
CA MET A 1 -50.02 -39.85 -71.10
C MET A 1 -50.01 -39.87 -69.57
N THR A 2 -51.17 -39.94 -68.92
CA THR A 2 -51.42 -39.40 -67.56
C THR A 2 -51.49 -40.45 -66.44
N HIS A 3 -50.90 -40.13 -65.27
CA HIS A 3 -51.50 -39.97 -63.91
C HIS A 3 -52.83 -40.67 -63.51
N PRO A 4 -53.23 -40.75 -62.19
CA PRO A 4 -52.51 -40.52 -60.91
C PRO A 4 -52.86 -41.50 -59.73
N LEU A 5 -52.25 -41.31 -58.55
CA LEU A 5 -52.81 -41.55 -57.18
C LEU A 5 -51.96 -40.69 -56.19
N LYS A 6 -52.43 -39.89 -55.20
CA LYS A 6 -53.51 -39.90 -54.17
C LYS A 6 -53.15 -40.59 -52.83
N HIS A 7 -53.48 -39.91 -51.72
CA HIS A 7 -53.07 -40.22 -50.33
C HIS A 7 -54.03 -41.17 -49.58
N ALA A 8 -53.57 -41.70 -48.44
CA ALA A 8 -54.36 -42.36 -47.39
C ALA A 8 -53.80 -42.03 -45.98
N LEU A 9 -54.53 -42.36 -44.91
CA LEU A 9 -54.32 -41.87 -43.54
C LEU A 9 -54.33 -43.01 -42.49
N THR A 10 -53.44 -42.93 -41.49
CA THR A 10 -53.44 -43.57 -40.13
C THR A 10 -54.18 -44.89 -39.86
N LEU A 11 -53.50 -45.90 -39.29
CA LEU A 11 -53.72 -46.33 -37.88
C LEU A 11 -52.66 -47.31 -37.30
N LEU A 12 -52.53 -47.26 -35.96
CA LEU A 12 -52.08 -48.26 -34.95
C LEU A 12 -50.85 -49.21 -35.13
N LEU A 13 -49.93 -49.06 -34.16
CA LEU A 13 -49.32 -50.09 -33.28
C LEU A 13 -48.96 -51.51 -33.80
N PHE A 14 -47.68 -51.86 -33.64
CA PHE A 14 -47.25 -53.20 -33.18
C PHE A 14 -45.94 -53.09 -32.36
N SER A 15 -45.63 -54.07 -31.52
CA SER A 15 -44.37 -54.15 -30.76
C SER A 15 -43.85 -55.57 -30.69
N VAL A 16 -42.62 -55.79 -31.17
CA VAL A 16 -41.83 -57.01 -30.95
C VAL A 16 -40.38 -56.58 -30.72
N VAL A 17 -39.72 -57.22 -29.76
CA VAL A 17 -38.33 -56.96 -29.35
C VAL A 17 -37.48 -58.19 -29.69
N LEU A 18 -36.23 -58.01 -30.14
CA LEU A 18 -35.05 -58.77 -29.69
C LEU A 18 -33.75 -58.16 -30.27
N LEU A 19 -32.78 -57.89 -29.37
CA LEU A 19 -31.32 -57.65 -29.51
C LEU A 19 -30.74 -56.92 -30.76
N GLY A 20 -29.75 -56.02 -30.63
CA GLY A 20 -29.16 -55.47 -29.41
C GLY A 20 -27.68 -55.08 -29.55
N VAL A 21 -27.38 -53.78 -29.50
CA VAL A 21 -26.04 -53.23 -29.19
C VAL A 21 -26.25 -52.09 -28.18
N ARG A 22 -25.37 -51.98 -27.17
CA ARG A 22 -25.45 -50.91 -26.16
C ARG A 22 -24.98 -49.59 -26.75
N GLY A 23 -25.90 -48.72 -27.13
CA GLY A 23 -25.62 -47.29 -27.20
C GLY A 23 -25.41 -46.76 -25.78
N ALA A 24 -24.22 -46.23 -25.48
CA ALA A 24 -24.02 -45.48 -24.26
C ALA A 24 -24.75 -44.13 -24.38
N SER A 25 -25.56 -43.78 -23.38
CA SER A 25 -26.05 -42.41 -23.26
C SER A 25 -24.85 -41.49 -23.07
N ALA A 26 -24.59 -40.62 -24.04
CA ALA A 26 -23.71 -39.49 -23.84
C ALA A 26 -24.41 -38.57 -22.82
N GLU A 27 -23.96 -38.62 -21.56
CA GLU A 27 -24.32 -37.61 -20.58
C GLU A 27 -23.96 -36.24 -21.16
N ARG A 28 -24.92 -35.32 -21.16
CA ARG A 28 -24.72 -33.96 -21.63
C ARG A 28 -23.70 -33.32 -20.70
N SER A 29 -22.46 -33.21 -21.14
CA SER A 29 -21.40 -32.59 -20.35
C SER A 29 -21.86 -31.20 -19.91
N ASP A 30 -22.06 -31.02 -18.60
CA ASP A 30 -22.34 -29.70 -18.05
C ASP A 30 -21.23 -28.73 -18.45
N ALA A 31 -21.61 -27.49 -18.74
CA ALA A 31 -20.62 -26.44 -18.92
C ALA A 31 -19.82 -26.31 -17.61
N PRO A 32 -18.49 -26.13 -17.66
CA PRO A 32 -17.68 -26.06 -16.45
C PRO A 32 -18.23 -24.96 -15.54
N GLU A 33 -18.58 -25.35 -14.31
CA GLU A 33 -19.12 -24.46 -13.29
C GLU A 33 -18.14 -23.29 -13.11
N ALA A 34 -18.65 -22.05 -13.17
CA ALA A 34 -17.82 -20.87 -13.14
C ALA A 34 -17.02 -20.84 -11.84
N GLN A 35 -15.69 -20.96 -11.94
CA GLN A 35 -14.82 -20.93 -10.77
C GLN A 35 -14.98 -19.58 -10.07
N THR A 36 -15.50 -19.60 -8.85
CA THR A 36 -15.69 -18.39 -8.04
C THR A 36 -14.35 -17.70 -7.80
N VAL A 37 -14.15 -16.56 -8.45
CA VAL A 37 -12.91 -15.79 -8.37
C VAL A 37 -12.89 -15.03 -7.05
N ALA A 38 -11.83 -15.23 -6.26
CA ALA A 38 -11.63 -14.43 -5.06
C ALA A 38 -11.46 -12.95 -5.45
N PRO A 39 -12.17 -12.00 -4.78
CA PRO A 39 -11.98 -10.59 -5.04
C PRO A 39 -10.51 -10.19 -4.84
N PHE A 40 -10.00 -9.33 -5.72
CA PHE A 40 -8.59 -8.94 -5.75
C PHE A 40 -8.35 -7.47 -6.14
N LEU A 41 -9.39 -6.73 -6.51
CA LEU A 41 -9.33 -5.32 -6.91
C LEU A 41 -9.58 -4.36 -5.73
N TYR A 42 -8.91 -3.21 -5.76
CA TYR A 42 -8.97 -2.09 -4.83
C TYR A 42 -9.14 -0.78 -5.62
N PRO A 43 -9.59 0.33 -5.00
CA PRO A 43 -9.91 1.56 -5.72
C PRO A 43 -8.75 2.08 -6.59
N PRO A 44 -8.91 2.20 -7.93
CA PRO A 44 -7.82 2.58 -8.83
C PRO A 44 -7.52 4.10 -8.84
N TYR A 45 -7.86 4.82 -7.78
CA TYR A 45 -7.70 6.27 -7.67
C TYR A 45 -7.86 6.80 -6.23
N PRO A 46 -7.29 7.97 -5.90
CA PRO A 46 -7.58 8.72 -4.70
C PRO A 46 -8.88 9.54 -4.82
N GLY A 47 -9.45 9.90 -3.68
CA GLY A 47 -10.65 10.71 -3.55
C GLY A 47 -11.90 9.96 -3.97
N THR A 48 -12.84 10.71 -4.55
CA THR A 48 -14.11 10.19 -5.10
C THR A 48 -14.20 10.51 -6.60
N ALA A 49 -14.97 9.72 -7.34
CA ALA A 49 -15.25 9.97 -8.76
C ALA A 49 -16.76 9.88 -9.03
N SER A 50 -17.26 10.58 -10.03
CA SER A 50 -18.54 10.20 -10.64
C SER A 50 -18.37 8.88 -11.42
N GLN A 51 -19.48 8.21 -11.75
CA GLN A 51 -19.48 7.13 -12.72
C GLN A 51 -20.15 7.64 -13.99
N GLU A 52 -19.41 7.69 -15.09
CA GLU A 52 -19.89 8.24 -16.37
C GLU A 52 -20.53 7.14 -17.24
N SER A 53 -19.96 5.93 -17.21
CA SER A 53 -20.39 4.76 -17.99
C SER A 53 -20.26 3.48 -17.19
N ILE A 54 -21.09 2.48 -17.49
CA ILE A 54 -21.02 1.13 -16.91
C ILE A 54 -20.59 0.09 -17.94
N PHE A 55 -20.31 -1.13 -17.50
CA PHE A 55 -20.14 -2.27 -18.41
C PHE A 55 -21.49 -2.69 -19.00
N ASP A 56 -21.56 -2.88 -20.31
CA ASP A 56 -22.76 -3.40 -20.97
C ASP A 56 -22.76 -4.94 -21.01
N HIS A 57 -23.72 -5.57 -20.34
CA HIS A 57 -23.89 -7.02 -20.40
C HIS A 57 -24.54 -7.51 -21.72
N SER A 58 -24.91 -6.64 -22.66
CA SER A 58 -25.44 -7.02 -24.00
C SER A 58 -24.30 -7.37 -24.97
N SER A 59 -23.44 -6.39 -25.26
CA SER A 59 -22.45 -6.44 -26.34
C SER A 59 -21.17 -5.63 -26.01
N PRO A 60 -20.40 -5.99 -24.97
CA PRO A 60 -19.22 -5.24 -24.50
C PRO A 60 -18.04 -5.34 -25.48
N ASN A 61 -18.12 -4.55 -26.56
CA ASN A 61 -17.16 -4.46 -27.66
C ASN A 61 -17.35 -3.20 -28.55
N TYR A 62 -18.13 -2.21 -28.09
CA TYR A 62 -18.55 -0.99 -28.80
C TYR A 62 -19.36 -1.20 -30.10
N THR A 63 -19.98 -2.37 -30.29
CA THR A 63 -20.99 -2.57 -31.34
C THR A 63 -22.37 -2.18 -30.82
N TYR A 64 -23.04 -1.26 -31.51
CA TYR A 64 -24.38 -0.82 -31.08
C TYR A 64 -25.47 -1.85 -31.38
N ASP A 65 -25.91 -2.62 -30.38
CA ASP A 65 -27.10 -3.48 -30.47
C ASP A 65 -28.40 -2.69 -30.22
N ASN A 66 -28.28 -1.42 -29.80
CA ASN A 66 -29.35 -0.46 -29.46
C ASN A 66 -29.96 -0.63 -28.07
N ARG A 67 -29.24 -1.31 -27.17
CA ARG A 67 -29.58 -1.60 -25.78
C ARG A 67 -28.37 -1.35 -24.87
N VAL A 68 -28.62 -1.22 -23.56
CA VAL A 68 -27.59 -1.43 -22.53
C VAL A 68 -28.20 -2.26 -21.40
N ILE A 69 -27.45 -3.22 -20.86
CA ILE A 69 -27.84 -4.01 -19.69
C ILE A 69 -26.81 -3.82 -18.57
N ALA A 70 -27.23 -3.26 -17.45
CA ALA A 70 -26.40 -3.07 -16.26
C ALA A 70 -26.16 -4.38 -15.49
N PHE A 71 -25.13 -4.45 -14.64
CA PHE A 71 -24.86 -5.60 -13.76
C PHE A 71 -26.04 -5.99 -12.84
N THR A 72 -26.93 -5.04 -12.53
CA THR A 72 -28.19 -5.24 -11.79
C THR A 72 -29.28 -5.94 -12.59
N GLY A 73 -29.09 -6.13 -13.89
CA GLY A 73 -30.12 -6.59 -14.83
C GLY A 73 -31.05 -5.49 -15.35
N ASP A 74 -30.82 -4.23 -14.96
CA ASP A 74 -31.58 -3.09 -15.49
C ASP A 74 -31.29 -2.87 -16.97
N VAL A 75 -32.34 -2.54 -17.75
CA VAL A 75 -32.27 -2.47 -19.21
C VAL A 75 -32.66 -1.09 -19.72
N ALA A 76 -31.73 -0.42 -20.39
CA ALA A 76 -31.99 0.76 -21.19
C ALA A 76 -32.12 0.38 -22.68
N ASN A 77 -32.98 1.06 -23.44
CA ASN A 77 -33.18 0.81 -24.86
C ASN A 77 -33.30 2.13 -25.62
N LYS A 78 -32.72 2.18 -26.83
CA LYS A 78 -32.74 3.35 -27.72
C LYS A 78 -34.13 3.89 -28.03
N ASN A 79 -35.10 2.99 -28.20
CA ASN A 79 -36.50 3.32 -28.40
C ASN A 79 -37.23 3.09 -27.07
N CYS A 80 -38.07 4.05 -26.64
CA CYS A 80 -38.86 3.86 -25.42
C CYS A 80 -39.80 2.66 -25.58
N PRO A 81 -39.90 1.75 -24.58
CA PRO A 81 -40.82 0.62 -24.64
C PRO A 81 -42.29 1.08 -24.65
N VAL A 82 -43.13 0.32 -25.34
CA VAL A 82 -44.58 0.54 -25.40
C VAL A 82 -45.30 -0.78 -25.08
N PRO A 83 -46.08 -0.86 -23.98
CA PRO A 83 -46.24 0.15 -22.93
C PRO A 83 -44.92 0.43 -22.18
N ALA A 84 -44.82 1.61 -21.56
CA ALA A 84 -43.68 1.95 -20.72
C ALA A 84 -43.59 1.01 -19.51
N PRO A 85 -42.38 0.61 -19.08
CA PRO A 85 -42.20 -0.24 -17.90
C PRO A 85 -42.41 0.57 -16.60
N GLN A 86 -42.53 -0.14 -15.48
CA GLN A 86 -42.55 0.48 -14.17
C GLN A 86 -41.21 1.18 -13.87
N GLY A 87 -41.28 2.44 -13.46
CA GLY A 87 -40.11 3.27 -13.15
C GLY A 87 -40.39 4.75 -13.37
N VAL A 88 -39.33 5.56 -13.46
CA VAL A 88 -39.39 6.99 -13.79
C VAL A 88 -39.35 7.17 -15.31
N PRO A 89 -40.30 7.90 -15.92
CA PRO A 89 -40.26 8.18 -17.35
C PRO A 89 -39.10 9.11 -17.72
N PRO A 90 -38.63 9.10 -18.99
CA PRO A 90 -37.55 9.98 -19.44
C PRO A 90 -37.88 11.47 -19.23
N PRO A 91 -36.87 12.34 -19.01
CA PRO A 91 -37.07 13.78 -18.80
C PRO A 91 -37.74 14.49 -19.98
N GLN A 92 -37.69 13.86 -21.16
CA GLN A 92 -38.38 14.29 -22.37
C GLN A 92 -39.29 13.13 -22.82
N SER A 93 -40.60 13.37 -22.87
CA SER A 93 -41.59 12.32 -23.14
C SER A 93 -41.34 11.66 -24.50
N GLY A 94 -41.21 10.33 -24.51
CA GLY A 94 -40.96 9.52 -25.71
C GLY A 94 -39.51 9.51 -26.20
N ILE A 95 -38.56 10.14 -25.50
CA ILE A 95 -37.15 10.18 -25.89
C ILE A 95 -36.33 9.32 -24.91
N CYS A 96 -35.91 8.13 -25.36
CA CYS A 96 -35.07 7.21 -24.59
C CYS A 96 -33.66 7.03 -25.21
N ASN A 97 -33.27 7.94 -26.11
CA ASN A 97 -31.93 8.01 -26.72
C ASN A 97 -31.44 9.46 -26.66
N ALA A 98 -30.37 9.72 -25.90
CA ALA A 98 -29.75 11.03 -25.74
C ALA A 98 -28.66 11.32 -26.79
N GLY A 99 -28.48 10.42 -27.76
CA GLY A 99 -27.32 10.41 -28.65
C GLY A 99 -26.13 9.68 -28.03
N SER A 100 -25.06 9.52 -28.82
CA SER A 100 -23.79 8.91 -28.38
C SER A 100 -23.93 7.57 -27.64
N GLY A 101 -24.88 6.71 -28.03
CA GLY A 101 -25.12 5.41 -27.38
C GLY A 101 -25.68 5.49 -25.95
N GLY A 102 -26.22 6.64 -25.53
CA GLY A 102 -26.81 6.83 -24.20
C GLY A 102 -28.32 6.60 -24.19
N TYR A 103 -28.80 5.65 -23.37
CA TYR A 103 -30.20 5.24 -23.33
C TYR A 103 -30.83 5.41 -21.95
N TRP A 104 -32.13 5.73 -21.89
CA TRP A 104 -32.83 5.93 -20.62
C TRP A 104 -33.19 4.60 -19.96
N SER A 105 -32.83 4.46 -18.68
CA SER A 105 -33.28 3.37 -17.82
C SER A 105 -34.37 3.85 -16.87
N TYR A 106 -35.55 3.23 -16.97
CA TYR A 106 -36.72 3.60 -16.17
C TYR A 106 -36.57 3.23 -14.69
N SER A 107 -35.94 2.10 -14.38
CA SER A 107 -35.73 1.61 -13.01
C SER A 107 -34.63 2.39 -12.30
N LEU A 108 -33.55 2.75 -13.01
CA LEU A 108 -32.47 3.58 -12.49
C LEU A 108 -32.79 5.08 -12.49
N ALA A 109 -33.79 5.52 -13.27
CA ALA A 109 -34.19 6.92 -13.44
C ALA A 109 -33.07 7.83 -13.98
N ASP A 110 -32.26 7.29 -14.91
CA ASP A 110 -31.05 7.92 -15.44
C ASP A 110 -30.72 7.48 -16.88
N TRP A 111 -29.75 8.19 -17.49
CA TRP A 111 -29.14 7.81 -18.77
C TRP A 111 -27.96 6.85 -18.55
N ILE A 112 -27.98 5.69 -19.20
CA ILE A 112 -26.85 4.77 -19.21
C ILE A 112 -26.05 4.95 -20.50
N TYR A 113 -24.75 5.21 -20.36
CA TYR A 113 -23.74 5.17 -21.42
C TYR A 113 -22.75 4.02 -21.14
N TYR A 114 -22.07 3.43 -22.12
CA TYR A 114 -22.25 3.53 -23.57
C TYR A 114 -22.85 2.21 -24.13
N ASP A 115 -23.61 2.28 -25.21
CA ASP A 115 -24.04 1.11 -26.00
C ASP A 115 -22.81 0.27 -26.41
N GLY A 116 -22.75 -0.96 -25.89
CA GLY A 116 -21.63 -1.89 -26.04
C GLY A 116 -20.36 -1.60 -25.23
N HIS A 117 -20.40 -0.81 -24.15
CA HIS A 117 -19.22 -0.47 -23.35
C HIS A 117 -18.53 -1.69 -22.68
N ASP A 118 -17.21 -1.85 -22.81
CA ASP A 118 -16.48 -3.03 -22.29
C ASP A 118 -15.69 -2.84 -20.98
N GLY A 119 -15.87 -1.70 -20.31
CA GLY A 119 -15.26 -1.37 -19.01
C GLY A 119 -16.20 -0.56 -18.11
N VAL A 120 -15.65 0.21 -17.17
CA VAL A 120 -16.39 1.18 -16.34
C VAL A 120 -15.66 2.52 -16.38
N ASP A 121 -16.37 3.61 -16.66
CA ASP A 121 -15.78 4.94 -16.76
C ASP A 121 -15.99 5.72 -15.45
N TYR A 122 -14.88 6.14 -14.84
CA TYR A 122 -14.88 6.94 -13.62
C TYR A 122 -14.50 8.40 -13.94
N GLY A 123 -15.33 9.34 -13.53
CA GLY A 123 -15.16 10.78 -13.69
C GLY A 123 -13.97 11.31 -12.88
N ILE A 124 -12.79 11.27 -13.51
CA ILE A 124 -11.50 11.54 -12.90
C ILE A 124 -10.74 12.50 -13.81
N SER A 125 -11.00 13.80 -13.64
CA SER A 125 -10.32 14.85 -14.39
C SER A 125 -8.89 15.07 -13.92
N TYR A 126 -7.90 14.61 -14.71
CA TYR A 126 -6.47 14.88 -14.52
C TYR A 126 -5.92 14.66 -13.10
N ARG A 127 -6.28 13.52 -12.49
CA ARG A 127 -5.88 13.10 -11.12
C ARG A 127 -5.09 11.79 -11.16
N PRO A 128 -4.43 11.37 -10.06
CA PRO A 128 -3.68 10.12 -10.01
C PRO A 128 -4.53 8.89 -10.34
N ILE A 129 -3.95 7.97 -11.10
CA ILE A 129 -4.47 6.62 -11.29
C ILE A 129 -3.57 5.64 -10.53
N TYR A 130 -4.18 4.71 -9.81
CA TYR A 130 -3.52 3.65 -9.04
C TYR A 130 -3.77 2.28 -9.67
N ALA A 131 -2.84 1.35 -9.46
CA ALA A 131 -3.07 -0.06 -9.73
C ALA A 131 -4.19 -0.60 -8.84
N ALA A 132 -5.23 -1.17 -9.45
CA ALA A 132 -6.32 -1.81 -8.73
C ALA A 132 -5.89 -3.09 -8.01
N ALA A 133 -4.84 -3.76 -8.46
CA ALA A 133 -4.40 -5.04 -7.89
C ALA A 133 -2.89 -5.24 -8.06
N ASP A 134 -2.31 -6.06 -7.18
CA ASP A 134 -0.92 -6.53 -7.30
C ASP A 134 -0.69 -7.18 -8.67
N ALA A 135 0.33 -6.71 -9.38
CA ALA A 135 0.66 -7.11 -10.75
C ALA A 135 2.06 -7.73 -10.84
N ASP A 136 2.14 -8.84 -11.60
CA ASP A 136 3.40 -9.53 -11.93
C ASP A 136 4.00 -9.05 -13.26
N GLN A 137 3.27 -8.24 -14.03
CA GLN A 137 3.76 -7.61 -15.25
C GLN A 137 3.04 -6.28 -15.51
N VAL A 138 3.82 -5.24 -15.82
CA VAL A 138 3.32 -4.14 -16.67
C VAL A 138 3.49 -4.62 -18.10
N VAL A 139 2.38 -4.99 -18.74
CA VAL A 139 2.36 -5.55 -20.10
C VAL A 139 2.52 -4.44 -21.14
N TYR A 140 1.93 -3.27 -20.88
CA TYR A 140 2.02 -2.09 -21.74
C TYR A 140 1.91 -0.80 -20.93
N ALA A 141 2.54 0.26 -21.43
CA ALA A 141 2.61 1.60 -20.84
C ALA A 141 2.90 2.62 -21.96
N GLY A 142 1.91 3.36 -22.45
CA GLY A 142 2.10 4.35 -23.53
C GLY A 142 0.87 4.58 -24.41
N TRP A 143 1.07 5.21 -25.58
CA TRP A 143 0.02 5.44 -26.58
C TRP A 143 -0.42 4.16 -27.29
N TRP A 144 -1.73 3.92 -27.37
CA TRP A 144 -2.33 2.86 -28.20
C TRP A 144 -1.90 2.95 -29.66
N ASP A 145 -1.95 4.14 -30.24
CA ASP A 145 -1.35 4.48 -31.53
C ASP A 145 -0.59 5.81 -31.39
N PRO A 146 0.75 5.79 -31.34
CA PRO A 146 1.58 6.99 -31.30
C PRO A 146 1.39 7.96 -32.48
N GLN A 147 0.67 7.61 -33.54
CA GLN A 147 0.37 8.48 -34.69
C GLN A 147 -1.13 8.73 -34.90
N ASN A 148 -1.98 8.31 -33.96
CA ASN A 148 -3.40 8.67 -33.93
C ASN A 148 -3.87 8.82 -32.49
N HIS A 149 -3.81 10.05 -31.96
CA HIS A 149 -4.05 10.35 -30.55
C HIS A 149 -5.55 10.36 -30.19
N LYS A 150 -6.42 10.00 -31.15
CA LYS A 150 -7.88 10.14 -31.10
C LYS A 150 -8.63 8.80 -31.16
N ILE A 151 -7.92 7.67 -31.10
CA ILE A 151 -8.52 6.33 -31.15
C ILE A 151 -8.29 5.52 -29.87
N ASN A 152 -9.26 4.64 -29.58
CA ASN A 152 -9.21 3.64 -28.52
C ASN A 152 -8.82 4.27 -27.15
N LEU A 153 -8.08 3.55 -26.30
CA LEU A 153 -7.71 4.00 -24.95
C LEU A 153 -6.74 5.21 -24.90
N GLY A 154 -6.19 5.69 -26.02
CA GLY A 154 -5.20 6.78 -26.01
C GLY A 154 -3.91 6.38 -25.31
N ILE A 155 -3.39 7.21 -24.38
CA ILE A 155 -2.34 6.77 -23.45
C ILE A 155 -2.98 5.84 -22.42
N TYR A 156 -2.42 4.64 -22.25
CA TYR A 156 -2.93 3.65 -21.31
C TYR A 156 -1.82 2.82 -20.67
N VAL A 157 -2.16 2.24 -19.51
CA VAL A 157 -1.39 1.16 -18.88
C VAL A 157 -2.19 -0.14 -18.95
N ARG A 158 -1.51 -1.26 -19.19
CA ARG A 158 -2.05 -2.61 -19.03
C ARG A 158 -1.21 -3.38 -18.02
N LEU A 159 -1.85 -3.83 -16.95
CA LEU A 159 -1.27 -4.74 -15.97
C LEU A 159 -1.75 -6.17 -16.20
N ARG A 160 -0.90 -7.13 -15.82
CA ARG A 160 -1.25 -8.55 -15.65
C ARG A 160 -1.11 -8.92 -14.18
N HIS A 161 -2.02 -9.78 -13.73
CA HIS A 161 -2.09 -10.27 -12.36
C HIS A 161 -1.76 -11.75 -12.29
N SER A 162 -1.32 -12.21 -11.11
CA SER A 162 -0.89 -13.59 -10.88
C SER A 162 -2.02 -14.64 -11.04
N ASN A 163 -3.28 -14.22 -10.92
CA ASN A 163 -4.48 -15.02 -11.24
C ASN A 163 -4.80 -15.09 -12.75
N GLY A 164 -3.98 -14.50 -13.62
CA GLY A 164 -4.13 -14.48 -15.07
C GLY A 164 -5.00 -13.35 -15.62
N TYR A 165 -5.68 -12.58 -14.76
CA TYR A 165 -6.45 -11.42 -15.18
C TYR A 165 -5.56 -10.29 -15.71
N ASN A 166 -6.15 -9.40 -16.49
CA ASN A 166 -5.53 -8.16 -16.96
C ASN A 166 -6.42 -6.97 -16.58
N THR A 167 -5.81 -5.88 -16.10
CA THR A 167 -6.49 -4.59 -15.91
C THR A 167 -5.90 -3.54 -16.84
N TYR A 168 -6.76 -2.69 -17.38
CA TYR A 168 -6.46 -1.65 -18.34
C TYR A 168 -6.91 -0.30 -17.77
N TYR A 169 -6.07 0.71 -17.91
CA TYR A 169 -6.28 2.06 -17.35
C TYR A 169 -6.15 3.06 -18.50
N GLY A 170 -7.29 3.44 -19.09
CA GLY A 170 -7.36 4.24 -20.31
C GLY A 170 -7.36 5.75 -20.12
N HIS A 171 -7.23 6.45 -21.23
CA HIS A 171 -7.36 7.90 -21.43
C HIS A 171 -6.40 8.77 -20.61
N MET A 172 -5.25 8.23 -20.21
CA MET A 172 -4.28 8.90 -19.34
C MET A 172 -3.67 10.16 -19.98
N SER A 173 -3.15 11.08 -19.18
CA SER A 173 -2.33 12.21 -19.66
C SER A 173 -0.83 12.00 -19.47
N SER A 174 -0.42 11.09 -18.59
CA SER A 174 0.98 10.72 -18.36
C SER A 174 1.07 9.31 -17.79
N VAL A 175 2.20 8.65 -18.03
CA VAL A 175 2.53 7.35 -17.43
C VAL A 175 3.76 7.48 -16.52
N ALA A 176 3.77 6.72 -15.43
CA ALA A 176 4.81 6.73 -14.40
C ALA A 176 5.39 5.33 -14.12
N VAL A 177 5.14 4.37 -15.01
CA VAL A 177 5.52 2.96 -14.89
C VAL A 177 6.06 2.42 -16.21
N GLN A 178 6.86 1.35 -16.14
CA GLN A 178 7.62 0.81 -17.26
C GLN A 178 7.11 -0.56 -17.68
N ALA A 179 6.82 -0.74 -18.97
CA ALA A 179 6.47 -2.04 -19.53
C ALA A 179 7.67 -3.00 -19.49
N CYS A 180 7.47 -4.26 -19.13
CA CYS A 180 8.54 -5.25 -19.10
C CYS A 180 8.13 -6.62 -19.66
N SER A 181 9.10 -7.38 -20.16
CA SER A 181 8.91 -8.34 -21.26
C SER A 181 8.28 -9.69 -20.90
N SER A 182 8.20 -10.06 -19.62
CA SER A 182 7.72 -11.39 -19.19
C SER A 182 7.16 -11.38 -17.77
N PRO A 183 6.12 -12.17 -17.44
CA PRO A 183 5.57 -12.24 -16.08
C PRO A 183 6.65 -12.49 -15.02
N GLY A 184 6.61 -11.74 -13.92
CA GLY A 184 7.65 -11.69 -12.89
C GLY A 184 8.82 -10.74 -13.18
N CYS A 185 8.81 -9.98 -14.28
CA CYS A 185 9.85 -8.98 -14.60
C CYS A 185 9.81 -7.75 -13.67
N THR A 186 8.66 -7.49 -13.05
CA THR A 186 8.46 -6.48 -12.01
C THR A 186 7.45 -7.00 -10.99
N PHE A 187 7.42 -6.39 -9.81
CA PHE A 187 6.30 -6.52 -8.88
C PHE A 187 5.76 -5.12 -8.60
N LEU A 188 4.49 -4.91 -8.92
CA LEU A 188 3.83 -3.61 -8.81
C LEU A 188 2.61 -3.80 -7.90
N PRO A 189 2.61 -3.28 -6.66
CA PRO A 189 1.52 -3.49 -5.71
C PRO A 189 0.28 -2.66 -6.08
N HIS A 190 -0.88 -3.11 -5.61
CA HIS A 190 -2.08 -2.27 -5.58
C HIS A 190 -1.81 -0.93 -4.86
N GLY A 191 -2.46 0.14 -5.31
CA GLY A 191 -2.19 1.50 -4.82
C GLY A 191 -0.94 2.17 -5.41
N GLU A 192 -0.10 1.47 -6.19
CA GLU A 192 1.01 2.12 -6.90
C GLU A 192 0.48 3.07 -7.98
N MET A 193 1.03 4.29 -8.01
CA MET A 193 0.63 5.32 -8.96
C MET A 193 1.15 5.02 -10.38
N LEU A 194 0.21 4.73 -11.29
CA LEU A 194 0.47 4.40 -12.70
C LEU A 194 0.70 5.65 -13.56
N GLY A 195 0.19 6.80 -13.13
CA GLY A 195 0.25 8.07 -13.87
C GLY A 195 -0.90 9.01 -13.50
N ILE A 196 -1.26 9.91 -14.41
CA ILE A 196 -2.38 10.86 -14.26
C ILE A 196 -3.44 10.55 -15.34
N SER A 197 -4.72 10.62 -15.01
CA SER A 197 -5.85 10.50 -15.95
C SER A 197 -5.92 11.65 -16.96
N GLY A 198 -6.84 11.60 -17.92
CA GLY A 198 -6.95 12.63 -18.96
C GLY A 198 -8.08 12.35 -19.93
N THR A 199 -7.91 12.77 -21.18
CA THR A 199 -8.93 12.67 -22.24
C THR A 199 -8.36 12.19 -23.59
N THR A 200 -7.20 11.53 -23.58
CA THR A 200 -6.53 11.06 -24.81
C THR A 200 -7.25 9.87 -25.44
N GLY A 201 -7.12 9.66 -26.75
CA GLY A 201 -7.78 8.56 -27.46
C GLY A 201 -9.20 8.92 -27.86
N ASN A 202 -10.07 7.92 -27.99
CA ASN A 202 -11.48 8.12 -28.31
C ASN A 202 -12.25 8.41 -27.01
N SER A 203 -12.16 9.64 -26.52
CA SER A 203 -12.82 10.10 -25.28
C SER A 203 -13.60 11.40 -25.49
N SER A 204 -14.75 11.51 -24.82
CA SER A 204 -15.62 12.68 -24.83
C SER A 204 -15.24 13.74 -23.78
N GLY A 205 -14.41 13.38 -22.79
CA GLY A 205 -13.99 14.26 -21.70
C GLY A 205 -13.14 13.56 -20.63
N PRO A 206 -12.56 14.28 -19.67
CA PRO A 206 -11.54 13.73 -18.78
C PRO A 206 -12.05 12.66 -17.79
N HIS A 207 -11.62 11.40 -17.98
CA HIS A 207 -12.04 10.27 -17.15
C HIS A 207 -10.97 9.15 -17.09
N LEU A 208 -11.20 8.14 -16.27
CA LEU A 208 -10.51 6.84 -16.31
C LEU A 208 -11.46 5.80 -16.87
N HIS A 209 -11.17 5.26 -18.05
CA HIS A 209 -11.79 4.02 -18.51
C HIS A 209 -11.06 2.84 -17.86
N PHE A 210 -11.77 2.07 -17.03
CA PHE A 210 -11.23 0.90 -16.34
C PHE A 210 -11.81 -0.40 -16.92
N LEU A 211 -11.00 -1.10 -17.69
CA LEU A 211 -11.35 -2.35 -18.36
C LEU A 211 -10.66 -3.54 -17.65
N VAL A 212 -11.43 -4.58 -17.36
CA VAL A 212 -10.93 -5.85 -16.80
C VAL A 212 -11.13 -6.97 -17.81
N ARG A 213 -10.09 -7.78 -18.05
CA ARG A 213 -10.18 -8.98 -18.89
C ARG A 213 -9.78 -10.24 -18.12
N ASP A 214 -10.57 -11.29 -18.32
CA ASP A 214 -10.33 -12.61 -17.73
C ASP A 214 -9.08 -13.30 -18.33
N PRO A 215 -8.63 -14.45 -17.80
CA PRO A 215 -7.52 -15.21 -18.35
C PRO A 215 -7.73 -15.74 -19.79
N SER A 216 -8.98 -15.71 -20.28
CA SER A 216 -9.37 -16.04 -21.66
C SER A 216 -9.29 -14.83 -22.61
N GLY A 217 -9.00 -13.63 -22.09
CA GLY A 217 -8.98 -12.37 -22.85
C GLY A 217 -10.36 -11.72 -23.08
N ARG A 218 -11.42 -12.18 -22.39
CA ARG A 218 -12.79 -11.64 -22.47
C ARG A 218 -12.96 -10.49 -21.47
N SER A 219 -13.56 -9.39 -21.89
CA SER A 219 -13.93 -8.29 -21.00
C SER A 219 -15.00 -8.73 -19.99
N VAL A 220 -14.92 -8.25 -18.75
CA VAL A 220 -15.83 -8.59 -17.63
C VAL A 220 -16.11 -7.37 -16.76
N ASP A 221 -17.33 -7.29 -16.20
CA ASP A 221 -17.66 -6.28 -15.20
C ASP A 221 -16.98 -6.59 -13.85
N PRO A 222 -16.18 -5.68 -13.26
CA PRO A 222 -15.63 -5.85 -11.92
C PRO A 222 -16.68 -5.87 -10.79
N TYR A 223 -17.91 -5.39 -11.02
CA TYR A 223 -19.05 -5.47 -10.09
C TYR A 223 -19.82 -6.81 -10.17
N GLY A 224 -19.52 -7.67 -11.16
CA GLY A 224 -20.10 -9.00 -11.31
C GLY A 224 -21.45 -9.01 -12.02
N TRP A 225 -22.37 -9.90 -11.60
CA TRP A 225 -23.74 -9.95 -12.09
C TRP A 225 -24.71 -10.22 -10.94
N LYS A 226 -25.61 -9.25 -10.71
CA LYS A 226 -26.63 -9.25 -9.65
C LYS A 226 -28.05 -9.34 -10.21
N GLY A 227 -28.22 -9.28 -11.54
CA GLY A 227 -29.51 -9.41 -12.22
C GLY A 227 -30.12 -10.81 -12.14
N GLY A 228 -31.43 -10.87 -12.43
CA GLY A 228 -32.19 -12.12 -12.36
C GLY A 228 -31.73 -13.18 -13.37
N GLY A 229 -31.38 -14.37 -12.89
CA GLY A 229 -30.99 -15.51 -13.73
C GLY A 229 -29.50 -15.52 -14.08
N SER A 230 -29.20 -15.90 -15.33
CA SER A 230 -27.84 -15.89 -15.88
C SER A 230 -27.52 -14.51 -16.50
N SER A 231 -26.25 -14.13 -16.50
CA SER A 231 -25.78 -12.96 -17.24
C SER A 231 -26.06 -13.14 -18.74
N PRO A 232 -26.53 -12.13 -19.48
CA PRO A 232 -26.57 -12.20 -20.94
C PRO A 232 -25.16 -12.31 -21.55
N TRP A 233 -24.15 -11.71 -20.90
CA TRP A 233 -22.75 -11.81 -21.32
C TRP A 233 -22.08 -13.13 -20.90
N ALA A 234 -21.33 -13.72 -21.83
CA ALA A 234 -20.86 -15.11 -21.82
C ALA A 234 -19.81 -15.55 -20.77
N PRO A 235 -19.09 -14.68 -20.03
CA PRO A 235 -18.25 -15.10 -18.90
C PRO A 235 -19.01 -15.61 -17.69
N GLN A 236 -20.30 -15.24 -17.53
CA GLN A 236 -21.18 -15.69 -16.43
C GLN A 236 -20.69 -15.40 -14.99
N GLN A 237 -19.67 -14.55 -14.83
CA GLN A 237 -19.18 -14.08 -13.54
C GLN A 237 -20.31 -13.39 -12.75
N LYS A 238 -20.58 -13.84 -11.52
CA LYS A 238 -21.63 -13.30 -10.64
C LYS A 238 -21.03 -12.48 -9.50
N GLU A 239 -19.91 -12.96 -8.99
CA GLU A 239 -19.05 -12.32 -8.01
C GLU A 239 -18.53 -10.97 -8.49
N SER A 240 -18.40 -10.02 -7.56
CA SER A 240 -17.62 -8.81 -7.78
C SER A 240 -16.14 -9.10 -7.49
N LEU A 241 -15.27 -8.50 -8.30
CA LEU A 241 -13.82 -8.61 -8.15
C LEU A 241 -13.24 -7.61 -7.13
N TRP A 242 -14.05 -6.69 -6.58
CA TRP A 242 -13.63 -5.69 -5.60
C TRP A 242 -13.48 -6.28 -4.18
N VAL A 243 -12.27 -6.23 -3.62
CA VAL A 243 -12.01 -6.40 -2.16
C VAL A 243 -12.51 -5.17 -1.42
N ALA A 244 -12.23 -3.99 -1.97
CA ALA A 244 -12.70 -2.70 -1.50
C ALA A 244 -13.24 -1.92 -2.69
N TYR A 245 -14.50 -1.50 -2.59
CA TYR A 245 -15.18 -0.76 -3.67
C TYR A 245 -14.62 0.65 -3.82
N PRO A 246 -14.52 1.19 -5.04
CA PRO A 246 -14.14 2.59 -5.26
C PRO A 246 -15.17 3.55 -4.66
N SER A 247 -14.75 4.79 -4.37
CA SER A 247 -15.63 5.80 -3.77
C SER A 247 -16.32 6.63 -4.85
N LEU A 248 -17.64 6.48 -4.98
CA LEU A 248 -18.44 7.06 -6.06
C LEU A 248 -19.33 8.22 -5.59
N VAL A 249 -19.48 9.23 -6.44
CA VAL A 249 -20.35 10.39 -6.26
C VAL A 249 -21.56 10.30 -7.19
N TYR A 250 -22.73 10.51 -6.59
CA TYR A 250 -24.07 10.63 -7.16
C TYR A 250 -24.17 10.96 -8.67
N TYR A 251 -24.49 9.94 -9.47
CA TYR A 251 -25.58 10.05 -10.45
C TYR A 251 -26.89 9.62 -9.74
N ARG A 252 -28.08 9.82 -10.33
CA ARG A 252 -29.36 9.61 -9.60
C ARG A 252 -29.74 8.15 -9.34
N SER A 253 -28.98 7.24 -9.94
CA SER A 253 -29.19 5.80 -10.02
C SER A 253 -28.43 4.99 -8.97
N GLN A 254 -28.91 3.76 -8.71
CA GLN A 254 -28.35 2.87 -7.69
C GLN A 254 -27.08 2.14 -8.19
N VAL A 255 -25.91 2.72 -7.93
CA VAL A 255 -24.64 2.00 -7.97
C VAL A 255 -24.22 1.63 -6.55
N TYR A 256 -24.07 0.33 -6.27
CA TYR A 256 -23.84 -0.18 -4.90
C TYR A 256 -22.66 -1.16 -4.82
N PRO A 257 -21.83 -1.09 -3.75
CA PRO A 257 -21.61 -0.01 -2.78
C PRO A 257 -20.39 0.85 -3.13
N SER A 258 -20.14 1.92 -2.37
CA SER A 258 -18.92 2.73 -2.43
C SER A 258 -18.06 2.56 -1.17
N GLY A 259 -16.73 2.62 -1.32
CA GLY A 259 -15.78 2.60 -0.20
C GLY A 259 -15.48 3.99 0.37
N GLN A 260 -14.70 4.03 1.45
CA GLN A 260 -14.10 5.28 1.93
C GLN A 260 -13.16 5.86 0.86
N PRO A 261 -13.10 7.18 0.66
CA PRO A 261 -12.15 7.80 -0.25
C PRO A 261 -10.71 7.49 0.17
N LEU A 262 -9.84 7.08 -0.75
CA LEU A 262 -8.41 7.00 -0.50
C LEU A 262 -7.80 8.41 -0.50
N ASP A 263 -6.84 8.71 0.35
CA ASP A 263 -6.19 10.02 0.34
C ASP A 263 -5.43 10.30 -0.96
N TYR A 264 -5.44 11.56 -1.39
CA TYR A 264 -4.56 12.05 -2.45
C TYR A 264 -3.09 12.01 -1.98
N PRO A 265 -2.12 11.74 -2.87
CA PRO A 265 -0.71 11.84 -2.51
C PRO A 265 -0.40 13.29 -2.07
N PRO A 266 0.28 13.49 -0.93
CA PRO A 266 0.78 14.82 -0.58
C PRO A 266 1.81 15.26 -1.64
N ARG A 267 1.72 16.51 -2.10
CA ARG A 267 2.69 17.04 -3.07
C ARG A 267 4.11 17.04 -2.46
N PRO A 268 5.16 16.64 -3.21
CA PRO A 268 6.50 16.44 -2.67
C PRO A 268 7.13 17.75 -2.17
N SER A 269 7.24 17.90 -0.86
CA SER A 269 7.83 19.07 -0.17
C SER A 269 9.33 18.89 0.13
N GLY A 270 10.10 18.53 -0.89
CA GLY A 270 11.57 18.37 -0.80
C GLY A 270 12.15 17.56 -1.96
N GLY A 271 13.36 17.05 -1.78
CA GLY A 271 14.13 16.34 -2.79
C GLY A 271 15.26 17.20 -3.40
N ILE A 272 16.10 16.57 -4.22
CA ILE A 272 17.06 17.27 -5.08
C ILE A 272 16.26 17.90 -6.22
N ILE A 273 16.54 19.16 -6.58
CA ILE A 273 15.98 19.82 -7.76
C ILE A 273 17.15 20.18 -8.67
N VAL A 274 17.01 19.88 -9.95
CA VAL A 274 17.88 20.37 -11.02
C VAL A 274 17.01 21.21 -11.94
N ASP A 275 17.34 22.49 -12.04
CA ASP A 275 16.74 23.55 -12.87
C ASP A 275 17.48 23.62 -14.21
N ASP A 276 16.86 24.06 -15.31
CA ASP A 276 17.56 24.23 -16.59
C ASP A 276 18.56 25.40 -16.61
N GLY A 277 18.58 26.24 -15.57
CA GLY A 277 19.68 27.14 -15.23
C GLY A 277 20.78 26.55 -14.32
N SER A 278 20.78 25.23 -14.05
CA SER A 278 21.77 24.57 -13.17
C SER A 278 23.05 24.17 -13.89
N LEU A 279 24.12 23.91 -13.12
CA LEU A 279 25.35 23.32 -13.64
C LEU A 279 25.20 21.82 -13.98
N GLU A 280 24.17 21.19 -13.44
CA GLU A 280 23.79 19.80 -13.69
C GLU A 280 22.74 19.66 -14.81
N PHE A 281 22.53 20.71 -15.63
CA PHE A 281 21.76 20.65 -16.88
C PHE A 281 22.67 20.82 -18.10
N ASP A 282 22.66 19.84 -19.00
CA ASP A 282 23.40 19.85 -20.27
C ASP A 282 22.44 19.84 -21.48
N GLU A 283 22.71 20.68 -22.47
CA GLU A 283 22.08 20.59 -23.80
C GLU A 283 22.94 19.77 -24.77
N THR A 284 22.34 19.19 -25.81
CA THR A 284 23.10 18.53 -26.90
C THR A 284 22.38 18.68 -28.24
N PRO A 285 22.97 19.37 -29.24
CA PRO A 285 24.16 20.23 -29.12
C PRO A 285 23.89 21.48 -28.26
N ASP A 286 24.93 22.13 -27.78
CA ASP A 286 24.89 23.35 -26.96
C ASP A 286 24.00 24.44 -27.59
N GLY A 287 23.04 24.99 -26.84
CA GLY A 287 22.17 26.07 -27.31
C GLY A 287 21.16 25.64 -28.38
N CYS A 288 20.72 24.39 -28.36
CA CYS A 288 19.68 23.88 -29.25
C CYS A 288 18.26 24.12 -28.72
N TRP A 289 18.10 24.44 -27.42
CA TRP A 289 16.87 24.93 -26.83
C TRP A 289 16.82 26.48 -26.87
N ALA A 290 15.60 27.01 -26.98
CA ALA A 290 15.34 28.43 -26.82
C ALA A 290 14.88 28.71 -25.38
N GLN A 291 15.40 29.77 -24.77
CA GLN A 291 15.01 30.21 -23.42
C GLN A 291 13.88 31.24 -23.48
N ILE A 292 12.94 31.19 -22.54
CA ILE A 292 11.89 32.20 -22.36
C ILE A 292 11.54 32.41 -20.89
N SER A 293 11.38 33.67 -20.48
CA SER A 293 10.95 34.01 -19.12
C SER A 293 9.53 33.51 -18.85
N ALA A 294 9.37 32.67 -17.83
CA ALA A 294 8.10 32.08 -17.42
C ALA A 294 7.93 32.20 -15.91
N GLY A 295 7.03 33.08 -15.45
CA GLY A 295 6.73 33.25 -14.02
C GLY A 295 6.05 32.04 -13.34
N SER A 296 5.78 30.97 -14.09
CA SER A 296 5.32 29.67 -13.56
C SER A 296 6.43 28.60 -13.56
N ALA A 297 7.62 28.91 -14.03
CA ALA A 297 8.74 27.97 -14.04
C ALA A 297 9.55 28.00 -12.73
N GLN A 298 10.42 27.00 -12.50
CA GLN A 298 11.49 27.15 -11.52
C GLN A 298 12.47 28.23 -12.03
N ASN A 299 13.07 29.01 -11.11
CA ASN A 299 14.01 30.12 -11.40
C ASN A 299 13.46 31.30 -12.27
N GLY A 300 12.31 31.16 -12.91
CA GLY A 300 11.65 32.17 -13.74
C GLY A 300 11.98 32.12 -15.24
N SER A 301 12.74 31.11 -15.70
CA SER A 301 13.03 30.83 -17.11
C SER A 301 12.58 29.42 -17.47
N MET A 302 12.49 29.10 -18.76
CA MET A 302 12.30 27.72 -19.22
C MET A 302 12.85 27.49 -20.62
N SER A 303 13.24 26.25 -20.88
CA SER A 303 13.71 25.73 -22.16
C SER A 303 12.55 25.26 -23.04
N TYR A 304 12.53 25.66 -24.31
CA TYR A 304 11.64 25.06 -25.31
C TYR A 304 12.30 24.81 -26.66
N VAL A 305 11.81 23.80 -27.38
CA VAL A 305 12.28 23.39 -28.71
C VAL A 305 11.11 22.96 -29.58
N LYS A 306 11.28 22.91 -30.91
CA LYS A 306 10.26 22.33 -31.79
C LYS A 306 10.32 20.78 -31.76
N PRO A 307 9.18 20.10 -31.49
CA PRO A 307 9.11 18.63 -31.49
C PRO A 307 9.21 18.04 -32.91
N ARG A 308 9.56 16.76 -32.98
CA ARG A 308 9.82 16.03 -34.23
C ARG A 308 9.41 14.56 -34.10
N ASN A 309 8.84 14.01 -35.16
CA ASN A 309 8.60 12.57 -35.33
C ASN A 309 9.84 11.81 -35.86
N THR A 310 10.84 12.53 -36.39
CA THR A 310 12.11 11.98 -36.89
C THR A 310 13.10 11.64 -35.77
N SER A 311 14.31 11.19 -36.11
CA SER A 311 15.45 11.21 -35.19
C SER A 311 15.58 12.57 -34.48
N ALA A 312 15.98 12.54 -33.21
CA ALA A 312 16.24 13.74 -32.43
C ALA A 312 17.41 14.55 -33.02
N THR A 313 17.33 15.86 -32.89
CA THR A 313 18.39 16.82 -33.27
C THR A 313 18.74 17.78 -32.14
N CYS A 314 18.10 17.62 -30.98
CA CYS A 314 18.30 18.41 -29.77
C CYS A 314 17.81 17.59 -28.57
N SER A 315 18.51 17.67 -27.44
CA SER A 315 18.10 17.07 -26.16
C SER A 315 18.60 17.92 -25.00
N GLY A 316 17.85 17.93 -23.90
CA GLY A 316 18.27 18.47 -22.60
C GLY A 316 18.37 17.34 -21.58
N GLN A 317 19.42 17.33 -20.76
CA GLN A 317 19.68 16.32 -19.74
C GLN A 317 19.84 16.96 -18.37
N TRP A 318 18.95 16.63 -17.42
CA TRP A 318 19.06 17.00 -16.00
C TRP A 318 19.75 15.85 -15.26
N ALA A 319 21.04 16.01 -14.96
CA ALA A 319 21.88 15.00 -14.34
C ALA A 319 21.52 14.75 -12.87
N PHE A 320 21.51 13.49 -12.45
CA PHE A 320 21.37 13.12 -11.05
C PHE A 320 22.72 13.33 -10.33
N PRO A 321 22.84 14.26 -9.35
CA PRO A 321 24.14 14.72 -8.89
C PRO A 321 25.05 13.62 -8.33
N GLN A 322 26.30 13.59 -8.81
CA GLN A 322 27.30 12.60 -8.42
C GLN A 322 27.56 12.63 -6.91
N GLY A 323 27.66 11.45 -6.29
CA GLY A 323 27.84 11.31 -4.84
C GLY A 323 26.55 11.39 -4.02
N SER A 324 25.40 11.62 -4.65
CA SER A 324 24.08 11.47 -4.02
C SER A 324 23.88 10.06 -3.47
N ARG A 325 23.07 9.92 -2.40
CA ARG A 325 22.78 8.62 -1.78
C ARG A 325 22.17 7.65 -2.80
N ALA A 326 22.74 6.45 -2.93
CA ALA A 326 22.16 5.38 -3.73
C ALA A 326 20.81 4.91 -3.14
N GLY A 327 19.83 4.66 -4.00
CA GLY A 327 18.54 4.08 -3.64
C GLY A 327 17.40 4.51 -4.56
N VAL A 328 16.17 4.25 -4.13
CA VAL A 328 14.95 4.56 -4.90
C VAL A 328 14.59 6.03 -4.73
N TYR A 329 14.34 6.72 -5.84
CA TYR A 329 13.82 8.08 -5.88
C TYR A 329 12.51 8.10 -6.67
N SER A 330 11.51 8.80 -6.14
CA SER A 330 10.37 9.28 -6.94
C SER A 330 10.82 10.47 -7.76
N VAL A 331 10.63 10.40 -9.08
CA VAL A 331 11.04 11.43 -10.03
C VAL A 331 9.82 12.21 -10.48
N TYR A 332 9.96 13.53 -10.53
CA TYR A 332 8.97 14.46 -11.05
C TYR A 332 9.62 15.38 -12.07
N VAL A 333 8.90 15.69 -13.15
CA VAL A 333 9.29 16.70 -14.15
C VAL A 333 8.38 17.91 -14.00
N ARG A 334 8.93 19.11 -14.16
CA ARG A 334 8.19 20.36 -14.11
C ARG A 334 7.81 20.77 -15.53
N ILE A 335 6.50 20.94 -15.75
CA ILE A 335 5.92 21.41 -17.01
C ILE A 335 5.39 22.84 -16.82
N PRO A 336 6.00 23.86 -17.46
CA PRO A 336 5.50 25.23 -17.42
C PRO A 336 4.19 25.43 -18.20
N ALA A 337 3.43 26.47 -17.85
CA ALA A 337 2.16 26.79 -18.51
C ALA A 337 2.28 27.44 -19.91
N ILE A 338 3.49 27.60 -20.42
CA ILE A 338 3.77 28.14 -21.76
C ILE A 338 4.74 27.21 -22.48
N LYS A 339 4.72 27.21 -23.81
CA LYS A 339 5.68 26.50 -24.67
C LYS A 339 5.83 24.97 -24.46
N ALA A 340 4.90 24.35 -23.74
CA ALA A 340 4.82 22.91 -23.52
C ALA A 340 3.48 22.36 -24.06
N THR A 341 3.37 22.24 -25.39
CA THR A 341 2.12 21.83 -26.10
C THR A 341 2.23 20.50 -26.83
N SER A 342 3.38 19.82 -26.79
CA SER A 342 3.52 18.42 -27.22
C SER A 342 2.55 17.50 -26.47
N GLN A 343 1.92 16.57 -27.18
CA GLN A 343 1.00 15.56 -26.65
C GLN A 343 1.67 14.19 -26.48
N GLY A 344 2.83 13.98 -27.13
CA GLY A 344 3.64 12.76 -27.06
C GLY A 344 5.07 12.99 -26.57
N ALA A 345 5.31 13.87 -25.59
CA ALA A 345 6.66 14.13 -25.07
C ALA A 345 7.26 12.85 -24.44
N ILE A 346 8.49 12.48 -24.84
CA ILE A 346 9.18 11.28 -24.35
C ILE A 346 10.29 11.70 -23.38
N TYR A 347 10.19 11.28 -22.12
CA TYR A 347 11.27 11.43 -21.15
C TYR A 347 12.02 10.10 -21.02
N THR A 348 13.34 10.14 -21.19
CA THR A 348 14.24 8.99 -20.94
C THR A 348 14.83 9.11 -19.54
N ILE A 349 14.75 8.02 -18.76
CA ILE A 349 15.27 7.94 -17.38
C ILE A 349 16.50 7.04 -17.38
N ARG A 350 17.68 7.63 -17.24
CA ARG A 350 18.96 6.92 -17.13
C ARG A 350 19.28 6.68 -15.66
N HIS A 351 19.21 5.43 -15.20
CA HIS A 351 19.37 5.09 -13.78
C HIS A 351 19.95 3.68 -13.60
N ALA A 352 20.85 3.46 -12.62
CA ALA A 352 21.47 2.16 -12.30
C ALA A 352 21.97 1.35 -13.52
N GLY A 353 22.52 2.05 -14.53
CA GLY A 353 22.99 1.45 -15.79
C GLY A 353 21.91 1.11 -16.83
N ARG A 354 20.63 1.27 -16.48
CA ARG A 354 19.45 1.08 -17.35
C ARG A 354 18.98 2.41 -17.96
N SER A 355 18.12 2.29 -18.97
CA SER A 355 17.42 3.42 -19.60
C SER A 355 15.96 3.03 -19.80
N ASP A 356 15.07 3.69 -19.08
CA ASP A 356 13.62 3.51 -19.10
C ASP A 356 12.97 4.72 -19.79
N GLN A 357 11.71 4.65 -20.26
CA GLN A 357 11.05 5.77 -20.96
C GLN A 357 9.59 5.94 -20.58
N VAL A 358 9.13 7.18 -20.35
CA VAL A 358 7.70 7.50 -20.20
C VAL A 358 7.23 8.45 -21.29
N VAL A 359 5.93 8.40 -21.59
CA VAL A 359 5.27 9.38 -22.46
C VAL A 359 4.28 10.24 -21.65
N LEU A 360 4.23 11.51 -22.01
CA LEU A 360 3.49 12.55 -21.29
C LEU A 360 2.89 13.56 -22.28
N ASN A 361 1.61 13.88 -22.11
CA ASN A 361 0.94 14.97 -22.79
C ASN A 361 1.19 16.27 -22.02
N GLN A 362 2.06 17.14 -22.53
CA GLN A 362 2.40 18.39 -21.86
C GLN A 362 1.28 19.42 -21.92
N ALA A 363 0.49 19.42 -23.00
CA ALA A 363 -0.54 20.42 -23.30
C ALA A 363 -1.68 20.52 -22.26
N VAL A 364 -1.70 19.63 -21.26
CA VAL A 364 -2.68 19.62 -20.17
C VAL A 364 -2.08 19.96 -18.80
N PHE A 365 -0.80 20.32 -18.73
CA PHE A 365 -0.08 20.67 -17.50
C PHE A 365 0.49 22.11 -17.56
N PRO A 366 0.56 22.85 -16.43
CA PRO A 366 0.02 22.54 -15.12
C PRO A 366 -1.51 22.48 -15.14
N ASN A 367 -2.09 21.63 -14.28
CA ASN A 367 -3.50 21.29 -14.33
C ASN A 367 -4.24 21.67 -13.03
N PRO A 368 -5.34 22.44 -13.07
CA PRO A 368 -6.01 22.92 -11.86
C PRO A 368 -6.61 21.80 -10.99
N TYR A 369 -6.93 20.62 -11.55
CA TYR A 369 -7.57 19.53 -10.79
C TYR A 369 -6.63 18.80 -9.82
N TYR A 370 -5.32 18.74 -10.10
CA TYR A 370 -4.35 18.07 -9.22
C TYR A 370 -2.93 18.61 -9.38
N VAL A 371 -2.34 18.60 -10.59
CA VAL A 371 -0.96 19.03 -10.85
C VAL A 371 -0.88 20.56 -11.07
N SER A 372 -1.43 21.34 -10.14
CA SER A 372 -1.62 22.78 -10.33
C SER A 372 -0.33 23.61 -10.23
N ASP A 373 0.79 22.97 -9.92
CA ASP A 373 2.14 23.53 -9.88
C ASP A 373 3.08 22.88 -10.92
N GLY A 374 2.54 22.10 -11.86
CA GLY A 374 3.30 21.55 -12.99
C GLY A 374 4.26 20.42 -12.65
N TRP A 375 4.39 19.97 -11.39
CA TRP A 375 5.24 18.84 -11.02
C TRP A 375 4.56 17.49 -11.32
N VAL A 376 4.70 17.01 -12.55
CA VAL A 376 4.15 15.71 -12.98
C VAL A 376 5.05 14.57 -12.50
N TYR A 377 4.49 13.58 -11.81
CA TYR A 377 5.18 12.36 -11.40
C TYR A 377 5.45 11.44 -12.60
N VAL A 378 6.69 10.99 -12.77
CA VAL A 378 7.13 10.14 -13.89
C VAL A 378 7.68 8.77 -13.47
N GLY A 379 7.60 8.44 -12.17
CA GLY A 379 7.85 7.09 -11.66
C GLY A 379 8.86 7.02 -10.51
N ARG A 380 9.11 5.79 -10.04
CA ARG A 380 10.13 5.47 -9.04
C ARG A 380 11.25 4.65 -9.65
N TYR A 381 12.47 5.16 -9.55
CA TYR A 381 13.66 4.57 -10.19
C TYR A 381 14.79 4.45 -9.16
N ASN A 382 15.61 3.41 -9.29
CA ASN A 382 16.79 3.24 -8.43
C ASN A 382 18.01 3.96 -9.03
N PHE A 383 18.51 4.97 -8.33
CA PHE A 383 19.73 5.70 -8.66
C PHE A 383 20.90 5.22 -7.79
N THR A 384 22.11 5.43 -8.28
CA THR A 384 23.37 4.97 -7.64
C THR A 384 24.27 6.11 -7.20
N GLY A 385 24.04 7.34 -7.69
CA GLY A 385 24.91 8.49 -7.44
C GLY A 385 26.23 8.43 -8.23
N ALA A 386 26.30 7.56 -9.25
CA ALA A 386 27.53 7.28 -10.00
C ALA A 386 27.91 8.37 -11.01
N GLY A 387 27.08 9.41 -11.20
CA GLY A 387 27.35 10.53 -12.14
C GLY A 387 27.15 10.18 -13.63
N SER A 388 26.51 9.04 -13.93
CA SER A 388 26.13 8.63 -15.30
C SER A 388 24.63 8.37 -15.42
N GLU A 389 23.86 9.11 -14.61
CA GLU A 389 22.43 8.96 -14.39
C GLU A 389 21.78 10.34 -14.57
N TYR A 390 20.65 10.40 -15.26
CA TYR A 390 20.00 11.66 -15.68
C TYR A 390 18.55 11.41 -16.09
N ILE A 391 17.77 12.49 -16.15
CA ILE A 391 16.52 12.52 -16.92
C ILE A 391 16.80 13.30 -18.21
N GLU A 392 16.36 12.80 -19.35
CA GLU A 392 16.53 13.42 -20.65
C GLU A 392 15.17 13.70 -21.29
N LEU A 393 15.03 14.88 -21.87
CA LEU A 393 13.98 15.18 -22.84
C LEU A 393 14.64 15.42 -24.19
N SER A 394 14.31 14.61 -25.19
CA SER A 394 14.76 14.82 -26.57
C SER A 394 13.67 15.52 -27.38
N ASN A 395 14.04 16.29 -28.41
CA ASN A 395 13.07 16.88 -29.33
C ASN A 395 12.40 15.86 -30.27
N ARG A 396 12.71 14.55 -30.13
CA ARG A 396 11.92 13.48 -30.73
C ARG A 396 10.74 13.12 -29.83
N THR A 397 9.54 13.22 -30.36
CA THR A 397 8.28 12.97 -29.65
C THR A 397 7.46 11.88 -30.35
N GLN A 398 6.36 11.50 -29.71
CA GLN A 398 5.27 10.68 -30.27
C GLN A 398 4.09 11.56 -30.73
N ASP A 399 4.32 12.80 -31.15
CA ASP A 399 3.24 13.67 -31.65
C ASP A 399 2.73 13.20 -33.04
N GLU A 400 1.44 13.41 -33.32
CA GLU A 400 0.88 13.19 -34.66
C GLU A 400 1.68 13.97 -35.71
N SER A 401 2.00 13.32 -36.84
CA SER A 401 2.76 13.96 -37.94
C SER A 401 2.09 15.20 -38.55
N VAL A 402 0.79 15.42 -38.29
CA VAL A 402 0.01 16.59 -38.71
C VAL A 402 -0.06 17.58 -37.56
N GLY A 403 0.34 18.84 -37.79
CA GLY A 403 0.31 19.91 -36.78
C GLY A 403 1.55 19.98 -35.87
N ILE A 404 2.47 19.01 -35.93
CA ILE A 404 3.70 18.98 -35.10
C ILE A 404 4.57 20.23 -35.21
N ALA A 405 4.53 20.95 -36.35
CA ALA A 405 5.25 22.22 -36.53
C ALA A 405 4.70 23.37 -35.67
N ASP A 406 3.40 23.35 -35.35
CA ASP A 406 2.73 24.37 -34.55
C ASP A 406 2.94 24.11 -33.04
N LEU A 407 3.20 22.87 -32.65
CA LEU A 407 3.50 22.48 -31.27
C LEU A 407 4.88 23.00 -30.81
N ASP A 408 5.04 23.20 -29.51
CA ASP A 408 6.31 23.46 -28.83
C ASP A 408 6.50 22.38 -27.75
N LEU A 409 7.73 21.91 -27.55
CA LEU A 409 8.12 20.99 -26.50
C LEU A 409 8.86 21.78 -25.42
N GLY A 410 8.39 21.75 -24.18
CA GLY A 410 8.90 22.59 -23.09
C GLY A 410 9.41 21.79 -21.90
N ALA A 411 10.43 22.31 -21.22
CA ALA A 411 10.94 21.79 -19.96
C ALA A 411 11.54 22.92 -19.11
N ASP A 412 11.89 22.60 -17.88
CA ASP A 412 12.17 23.55 -16.81
C ASP A 412 13.06 22.83 -15.78
N ALA A 413 12.48 22.01 -14.92
CA ALA A 413 13.19 21.36 -13.83
C ALA A 413 12.80 19.90 -13.60
N VAL A 414 13.69 19.18 -12.94
CA VAL A 414 13.53 17.79 -12.50
C VAL A 414 13.73 17.71 -11.00
N ARG A 415 12.89 16.91 -10.32
CA ARG A 415 12.94 16.72 -8.86
C ARG A 415 13.05 15.24 -8.50
N PHE A 416 14.10 14.90 -7.76
CA PHE A 416 14.37 13.55 -7.26
C PHE A 416 14.10 13.48 -5.74
N VAL A 417 13.06 12.74 -5.34
CA VAL A 417 12.63 12.61 -3.94
C VAL A 417 12.97 11.22 -3.40
N PHE A 418 13.97 11.13 -2.51
CA PHE A 418 14.45 9.85 -1.95
C PHE A 418 13.34 9.10 -1.20
N GLN A 419 13.17 7.81 -1.51
CA GLN A 419 12.16 6.92 -0.92
C GLN A 419 12.77 5.86 0.02
N GLY A 420 14.06 5.54 -0.12
CA GLY A 420 14.71 4.49 0.66
C GLY A 420 15.75 3.72 -0.13
N ASP A 421 16.45 2.82 0.57
CA ASP A 421 17.39 1.89 -0.06
C ASP A 421 16.62 0.84 -0.90
N PRO A 422 17.21 0.26 -1.96
CA PRO A 422 16.45 -0.55 -2.91
C PRO A 422 16.04 -1.88 -2.28
N THR A 423 14.73 -2.03 -2.04
CA THR A 423 14.15 -3.31 -1.64
C THR A 423 14.39 -4.32 -2.77
N PRO A 424 15.02 -5.48 -2.51
CA PRO A 424 15.32 -6.45 -3.56
C PRO A 424 14.03 -6.97 -4.17
N THR A 425 13.87 -6.79 -5.49
CA THR A 425 12.75 -7.33 -6.26
C THR A 425 12.63 -8.84 -6.00
N PRO A 426 11.45 -9.37 -5.65
CA PRO A 426 11.26 -10.81 -5.53
C PRO A 426 11.65 -11.51 -6.83
N SER A 427 12.48 -12.57 -6.73
CA SER A 427 12.69 -13.46 -7.88
C SER A 427 11.36 -14.07 -8.28
N GLY A 428 10.96 -13.89 -9.55
CA GLY A 428 9.62 -14.24 -10.05
C GLY A 428 9.18 -15.68 -9.79
N PRO A 429 7.86 -15.94 -9.83
CA PRO A 429 7.29 -17.23 -9.45
C PRO A 429 7.83 -18.38 -10.31
N VAL A 430 8.38 -19.41 -9.67
CA VAL A 430 8.88 -20.59 -10.35
C VAL A 430 7.71 -21.42 -10.86
N THR A 431 7.61 -21.63 -12.17
CA THR A 431 6.62 -22.50 -12.80
C THR A 431 6.75 -23.94 -12.28
N VAL A 432 5.83 -24.35 -11.40
CA VAL A 432 5.84 -25.70 -10.82
C VAL A 432 5.13 -26.66 -11.77
N THR A 433 5.89 -27.38 -12.61
CA THR A 433 5.32 -28.47 -13.40
C THR A 433 4.91 -29.62 -12.46
N PRO A 434 3.62 -30.01 -12.38
CA PRO A 434 3.19 -31.07 -11.47
C PRO A 434 3.72 -32.43 -11.90
N SER A 435 4.53 -33.06 -11.05
CA SER A 435 5.06 -34.42 -11.28
C SER A 435 4.14 -35.46 -10.65
N THR A 436 3.55 -36.33 -11.47
CA THR A 436 2.59 -37.36 -11.05
C THR A 436 3.30 -38.62 -10.51
N THR A 437 3.80 -38.54 -9.28
CA THR A 437 4.34 -39.73 -8.56
C THR A 437 3.91 -39.71 -7.09
N PRO A 438 2.97 -40.58 -6.66
CA PRO A 438 2.54 -40.63 -5.27
C PRO A 438 3.65 -41.21 -4.38
N THR A 439 4.04 -40.47 -3.34
CA THR A 439 5.02 -40.90 -2.35
C THR A 439 4.32 -41.22 -1.04
N LEU A 440 4.47 -42.47 -0.56
CA LEU A 440 3.90 -42.90 0.73
C LEU A 440 4.81 -42.47 1.89
N THR A 441 4.21 -41.84 2.91
CA THR A 441 4.93 -41.38 4.11
C THR A 441 4.60 -42.27 5.32
N PRO A 442 5.56 -43.04 5.86
CA PRO A 442 5.36 -43.81 7.08
C PRO A 442 5.53 -42.92 8.34
N THR A 443 4.54 -42.95 9.24
CA THR A 443 4.60 -42.24 10.53
C THR A 443 5.45 -43.02 11.53
N ALA A 444 6.36 -42.33 12.24
CA ALA A 444 7.18 -42.91 13.30
C ALA A 444 6.71 -42.49 14.69
N THR A 445 6.49 -43.46 15.59
CA THR A 445 6.14 -43.23 17.00
C THR A 445 7.41 -43.20 17.85
N THR A 446 7.44 -42.37 18.90
CA THR A 446 8.59 -42.23 19.80
C THR A 446 8.60 -43.26 20.94
N THR A 447 9.78 -43.72 21.34
CA THR A 447 10.02 -44.54 22.54
C THR A 447 11.42 -44.24 23.10
N PHE A 448 11.60 -44.29 24.41
CA PHE A 448 12.80 -43.81 25.12
C PHE A 448 13.96 -44.84 25.18
N THR A 449 15.18 -44.30 25.22
CA THR A 449 16.47 -45.03 25.28
C THR A 449 16.78 -45.60 26.68
N PRO A 450 17.58 -46.70 26.76
CA PRO A 450 18.80 -46.59 27.58
C PRO A 450 20.07 -47.35 27.08
N THR A 451 21.18 -46.61 26.96
CA THR A 451 22.49 -46.91 27.61
C THR A 451 23.51 -47.96 27.06
N LYS A 452 24.75 -47.48 26.76
CA LYS A 452 26.11 -48.13 26.72
C LYS A 452 26.56 -49.11 25.58
N THR A 453 27.32 -48.59 24.59
CA THR A 453 28.82 -48.57 24.50
C THR A 453 29.64 -49.80 25.02
N PRO A 454 30.77 -50.30 24.41
CA PRO A 454 31.39 -50.09 23.05
C PRO A 454 32.07 -51.32 22.31
N THR A 455 32.66 -51.07 21.12
CA THR A 455 33.86 -51.75 20.49
C THR A 455 33.69 -53.04 19.62
N PRO A 456 34.70 -53.57 18.85
CA PRO A 456 34.60 -53.65 17.37
C PRO A 456 34.91 -55.05 16.76
N THR A 457 35.08 -55.17 15.42
CA THR A 457 36.22 -55.87 14.71
C THR A 457 36.05 -55.85 13.16
N VAL A 458 37.06 -56.27 12.41
CA VAL A 458 37.33 -56.09 10.95
C VAL A 458 37.32 -57.44 10.19
N THR A 459 37.09 -57.49 8.84
CA THR A 459 37.94 -58.22 7.81
C THR A 459 37.31 -58.47 6.40
N ARG A 460 37.91 -57.83 5.38
CA ARG A 460 38.30 -58.20 3.98
C ARG A 460 37.62 -59.32 3.12
N THR A 461 37.12 -58.93 1.91
CA THR A 461 37.66 -59.17 0.52
C THR A 461 38.00 -60.61 0.01
N PRO A 462 37.95 -60.99 -1.32
CA PRO A 462 37.05 -60.74 -2.50
C PRO A 462 36.67 -62.04 -3.29
N THR A 463 36.15 -61.97 -4.55
CA THR A 463 36.57 -62.72 -5.79
C THR A 463 35.66 -62.41 -7.02
N ILE A 464 36.02 -62.79 -8.26
CA ILE A 464 35.50 -62.36 -9.60
C ILE A 464 35.25 -63.59 -10.53
N THR A 465 34.75 -63.59 -11.79
CA THR A 465 34.84 -62.65 -12.96
C THR A 465 33.89 -63.05 -14.14
N ARG A 466 33.81 -62.19 -15.21
CA ARG A 466 33.74 -62.50 -16.68
C ARG A 466 32.40 -62.38 -17.48
N THR A 467 32.54 -62.28 -18.81
CA THR A 467 31.56 -61.85 -19.87
C THR A 467 31.62 -62.76 -21.13
N PRO A 468 30.64 -62.75 -22.09
CA PRO A 468 30.85 -62.10 -23.42
C PRO A 468 29.57 -61.56 -24.17
N THR A 469 29.72 -61.11 -25.44
CA THR A 469 28.79 -60.24 -26.23
C THR A 469 28.21 -60.85 -27.54
N PRO A 470 27.21 -60.16 -28.18
CA PRO A 470 27.12 -59.96 -29.65
C PRO A 470 26.62 -58.55 -30.11
N THR A 471 26.84 -58.13 -31.39
CA THR A 471 26.49 -56.78 -31.95
C THR A 471 26.33 -56.79 -33.50
N PHE A 472 25.42 -56.00 -34.12
CA PHE A 472 25.42 -55.65 -35.57
C PHE A 472 24.71 -54.31 -35.95
N THR A 473 24.96 -53.79 -37.17
CA THR A 473 24.68 -52.39 -37.62
C THR A 473 24.66 -52.22 -39.18
N PRO A 474 24.24 -51.05 -39.72
CA PRO A 474 24.54 -50.52 -41.07
C PRO A 474 25.32 -49.16 -41.08
N THR A 475 25.68 -48.63 -42.26
CA THR A 475 26.56 -47.43 -42.45
C THR A 475 26.23 -46.62 -43.73
N ILE A 476 26.55 -45.30 -43.81
CA ILE A 476 26.90 -44.42 -44.98
C ILE A 476 26.70 -42.90 -44.67
N THR A 477 27.30 -41.97 -45.43
CA THR A 477 28.56 -41.23 -45.15
C THR A 477 28.99 -40.36 -46.35
N ARG A 478 29.12 -39.01 -46.24
CA ARG A 478 29.74 -38.14 -47.29
C ARG A 478 30.18 -36.73 -46.81
N THR A 479 31.27 -36.20 -47.39
CA THR A 479 31.83 -34.81 -47.35
C THR A 479 32.65 -34.57 -48.66
N PRO A 480 33.56 -33.57 -48.87
CA PRO A 480 33.85 -32.24 -48.25
C PRO A 480 33.95 -31.12 -49.35
N THR A 481 34.72 -30.02 -49.14
CA THR A 481 35.73 -29.36 -50.07
C THR A 481 35.88 -27.81 -49.86
N ALA A 482 37.03 -27.10 -49.97
CA ALA A 482 38.43 -27.25 -49.46
C ALA A 482 39.38 -26.04 -49.82
N THR A 483 40.63 -26.07 -49.31
CA THR A 483 41.89 -25.36 -49.78
C THR A 483 42.06 -23.85 -49.40
N ARG A 484 43.25 -23.16 -49.41
CA ARG A 484 44.65 -23.47 -49.83
C ARG A 484 45.81 -22.68 -49.10
N THR A 485 46.36 -23.22 -48.01
CA THR A 485 47.84 -23.26 -47.70
C THR A 485 48.64 -21.91 -47.51
N PRO A 486 50.01 -21.80 -47.38
CA PRO A 486 50.66 -20.83 -46.45
C PRO A 486 51.86 -19.97 -47.00
N THR A 487 52.65 -19.32 -46.11
CA THR A 487 53.99 -18.69 -46.35
C THR A 487 54.78 -18.56 -45.02
N ILE A 488 56.13 -18.67 -45.01
CA ILE A 488 56.98 -18.79 -43.77
C ILE A 488 58.38 -18.13 -43.91
N THR A 489 58.89 -17.47 -42.84
CA THR A 489 60.34 -17.23 -42.53
C THR A 489 60.65 -17.71 -41.09
N ARG A 490 61.90 -18.10 -40.74
CA ARG A 490 62.13 -19.19 -39.75
C ARG A 490 63.46 -19.18 -38.94
N THR A 491 63.41 -19.66 -37.68
CA THR A 491 64.49 -20.32 -36.85
C THR A 491 65.71 -19.51 -36.37
N ALA A 492 66.44 -19.90 -35.31
CA ALA A 492 66.41 -21.07 -34.39
C ALA A 492 66.98 -20.66 -32.99
N THR A 493 66.86 -21.39 -31.87
CA THR A 493 66.34 -22.75 -31.49
C THR A 493 65.79 -22.66 -30.03
N ASN A 494 65.31 -23.66 -29.28
CA ASN A 494 65.22 -25.13 -29.40
C ASN A 494 63.73 -25.61 -29.42
N THR A 495 63.30 -26.87 -29.63
CA THR A 495 63.77 -28.29 -29.45
C THR A 495 63.54 -28.84 -28.01
N PRO A 496 62.84 -29.99 -27.83
CA PRO A 496 61.37 -30.02 -27.63
C PRO A 496 60.97 -30.98 -26.44
N THR A 497 59.76 -31.53 -26.20
CA THR A 497 58.48 -31.71 -26.95
C THR A 497 57.32 -32.03 -25.97
N GLY A 498 56.05 -31.90 -26.39
CA GLY A 498 54.95 -32.75 -25.89
C GLY A 498 53.71 -32.03 -25.33
N THR A 499 52.55 -32.13 -26.00
CA THR A 499 51.30 -31.43 -25.60
C THR A 499 50.16 -32.40 -25.27
N ARG A 500 49.71 -32.36 -24.01
CA ARG A 500 48.38 -32.69 -23.45
C ARG A 500 47.52 -33.80 -24.09
N THR A 501 47.30 -34.87 -23.31
CA THR A 501 45.97 -35.50 -23.13
C THR A 501 45.80 -36.02 -21.70
N PRO A 502 44.79 -35.54 -20.96
CA PRO A 502 44.00 -36.39 -20.08
C PRO A 502 42.51 -36.20 -20.40
N SER A 503 41.75 -37.22 -20.83
CA SER A 503 41.41 -38.44 -20.09
C SER A 503 40.71 -38.13 -18.76
N VAL A 504 39.38 -38.09 -18.79
CA VAL A 504 38.52 -37.92 -17.61
C VAL A 504 38.18 -39.30 -17.07
N THR A 505 38.59 -39.59 -15.83
CA THR A 505 38.16 -40.77 -15.06
C THR A 505 37.57 -40.29 -13.73
N PRO A 506 36.38 -40.75 -13.32
CA PRO A 506 35.60 -40.07 -12.29
C PRO A 506 36.13 -40.32 -10.87
N THR A 507 36.65 -39.28 -10.24
CA THR A 507 36.87 -39.28 -8.78
C THR A 507 35.53 -39.07 -8.07
N ARG A 508 35.07 -40.08 -7.31
CA ARG A 508 33.83 -40.01 -6.54
C ARG A 508 33.99 -39.19 -5.26
N THR A 509 34.20 -37.88 -5.41
CA THR A 509 34.07 -36.90 -4.32
C THR A 509 32.65 -36.95 -3.77
N ALA A 510 32.51 -36.91 -2.44
CA ALA A 510 31.18 -36.84 -1.82
C ALA A 510 30.54 -35.47 -2.10
N THR A 511 29.59 -35.44 -3.02
CA THR A 511 28.69 -34.28 -3.16
C THR A 511 27.94 -34.11 -1.85
N ASN A 512 28.19 -33.01 -1.14
CA ASN A 512 27.26 -32.54 -0.12
C ASN A 512 25.94 -32.21 -0.83
N THR A 513 24.99 -33.16 -0.81
CA THR A 513 23.61 -32.90 -1.19
C THR A 513 23.13 -31.75 -0.32
N ARG A 514 22.88 -30.58 -0.93
CA ARG A 514 22.22 -29.49 -0.23
C ARG A 514 20.90 -30.05 0.30
N ARG A 515 20.76 -30.05 1.63
CA ARG A 515 19.48 -30.20 2.31
C ARG A 515 18.47 -29.31 1.56
N PRO A 516 17.29 -29.82 1.16
CA PRO A 516 16.34 -29.03 0.41
C PRO A 516 16.07 -27.74 1.18
N THR A 517 16.38 -26.60 0.56
CA THR A 517 16.07 -25.29 1.14
C THR A 517 14.56 -25.22 1.19
N VAL A 518 13.99 -25.25 2.39
CA VAL A 518 12.55 -25.01 2.57
C VAL A 518 12.25 -23.64 1.99
N THR A 519 11.35 -23.57 1.00
CA THR A 519 10.83 -22.29 0.52
C THR A 519 10.20 -21.60 1.73
N PRO A 520 10.69 -20.44 2.19
CA PRO A 520 10.11 -19.78 3.33
C PRO A 520 8.71 -19.31 2.93
N ASN A 521 7.69 -19.84 3.60
CA ASN A 521 6.35 -19.28 3.46
C ASN A 521 6.38 -17.84 3.98
N TYR A 522 5.43 -17.01 3.54
CA TYR A 522 5.28 -15.65 4.07
C TYR A 522 4.02 -15.58 4.92
N TYR A 523 4.09 -14.83 6.02
CA TYR A 523 2.98 -14.56 6.91
C TYR A 523 2.75 -13.06 7.01
N LEU A 524 1.48 -12.64 7.01
CA LEU A 524 1.10 -11.24 7.17
C LEU A 524 1.16 -10.89 8.67
N VAL A 525 1.97 -9.91 9.02
CA VAL A 525 2.18 -9.45 10.40
C VAL A 525 1.86 -7.97 10.54
N LYS A 526 1.33 -7.56 11.68
CA LYS A 526 1.18 -6.16 12.06
C LYS A 526 2.53 -5.66 12.59
N LEU A 527 3.12 -4.67 11.93
CA LEU A 527 4.28 -3.93 12.45
C LEU A 527 3.82 -2.66 13.13
N TYR A 528 4.31 -2.45 14.34
CA TYR A 528 3.97 -1.31 15.19
C TYR A 528 5.12 -0.29 15.21
N PHE A 529 4.79 0.96 14.93
CA PHE A 529 5.66 2.13 14.99
C PHE A 529 4.97 3.23 15.82
N ALA A 530 5.66 4.34 16.13
CA ALA A 530 5.05 5.48 16.81
C ALA A 530 4.72 6.61 15.84
N SER A 531 3.57 7.28 15.98
CA SER A 531 3.33 8.55 15.28
C SER A 531 4.26 9.65 15.85
N ARG A 532 5.04 10.32 15.01
CA ARG A 532 6.05 11.33 15.40
C ARG A 532 5.43 12.51 16.16
N SER A 533 4.30 13.04 15.70
CA SER A 533 3.62 14.16 16.37
C SER A 533 3.14 13.75 17.77
N ARG A 534 2.50 12.58 17.88
CA ARG A 534 2.00 12.01 19.15
C ARG A 534 3.12 11.60 20.09
N TYR A 535 4.21 11.02 19.58
CA TYR A 535 5.40 10.68 20.37
C TYR A 535 6.06 11.93 20.93
N ASN A 536 6.28 12.96 20.10
CA ASN A 536 6.89 14.20 20.55
C ASN A 536 6.06 14.86 21.66
N ALA A 537 4.73 14.90 21.51
CA ALA A 537 3.80 15.52 22.44
C ALA A 537 3.37 14.66 23.65
N ASN A 538 3.79 13.39 23.74
CA ASN A 538 3.28 12.40 24.70
C ASN A 538 1.74 12.23 24.66
N LEU A 539 1.13 12.08 23.47
CA LEU A 539 -0.34 12.03 23.26
C LEU A 539 -0.83 10.68 22.68
N PRO A 540 -1.18 9.68 23.52
CA PRO A 540 -1.70 8.39 23.07
C PRO A 540 -2.98 8.42 22.20
N PRO A 541 -3.25 7.37 21.40
CA PRO A 541 -2.38 6.23 21.13
C PRO A 541 -1.13 6.67 20.34
N ILE A 542 0.04 6.41 20.91
CA ILE A 542 1.31 6.80 20.28
C ILE A 542 1.65 5.75 19.21
N GLU A 543 1.38 4.48 19.52
CA GLU A 543 1.53 3.37 18.60
C GLU A 543 0.57 3.47 17.40
N GLN A 544 1.04 3.01 16.25
CA GLN A 544 0.36 2.93 14.97
C GLN A 544 0.76 1.60 14.31
N ALA A 545 -0.15 0.97 13.56
CA ALA A 545 0.05 -0.37 13.04
C ALA A 545 -0.16 -0.44 11.52
N GLY A 546 0.81 -1.01 10.80
CA GLY A 546 0.71 -1.34 9.37
C GLY A 546 0.96 -2.83 9.13
N SER A 547 0.30 -3.44 8.15
CA SER A 547 0.50 -4.85 7.83
C SER A 547 1.61 -5.03 6.80
N ARG A 548 2.60 -5.91 7.07
CA ARG A 548 3.65 -6.29 6.10
C ARG A 548 3.84 -7.81 6.06
N TYR A 549 4.35 -8.35 4.96
CA TYR A 549 4.70 -9.78 4.85
C TYR A 549 6.11 -10.05 5.37
N VAL A 550 6.28 -11.09 6.20
CA VAL A 550 7.58 -11.57 6.71
C VAL A 550 7.73 -13.07 6.51
N ARG A 551 8.97 -13.58 6.56
CA ARG A 551 9.28 -15.00 6.38
C ARG A 551 8.85 -15.83 7.58
N SER A 552 8.14 -16.93 7.35
CA SER A 552 7.49 -17.75 8.39
C SER A 552 8.47 -18.53 9.27
N ASP A 553 9.58 -18.99 8.69
CA ASP A 553 10.64 -19.74 9.37
C ASP A 553 11.44 -18.90 10.37
N ALA A 554 11.29 -17.57 10.29
CA ALA A 554 11.92 -16.59 11.17
C ALA A 554 10.91 -15.57 11.73
N LYS A 555 9.62 -15.93 11.90
CA LYS A 555 8.52 -14.95 12.09
C LYS A 555 8.77 -13.87 13.17
N TYR A 556 9.36 -14.25 14.31
CA TYR A 556 9.64 -13.32 15.42
C TYR A 556 10.81 -12.37 15.10
N THR A 557 11.95 -12.91 14.65
CA THR A 557 13.14 -12.11 14.30
C THR A 557 12.92 -11.28 13.05
N ALA A 558 12.17 -11.78 12.07
CA ALA A 558 11.82 -11.01 10.87
C ALA A 558 10.90 -9.81 11.17
N VAL A 559 10.07 -9.88 12.21
CA VAL A 559 9.34 -8.72 12.75
C VAL A 559 10.29 -7.72 13.41
N LEU A 560 11.22 -8.17 14.27
CA LEU A 560 12.21 -7.29 14.90
C LEU A 560 13.14 -6.63 13.87
N ASP A 561 13.60 -7.38 12.87
CA ASP A 561 14.38 -6.88 11.73
C ASP A 561 13.61 -5.79 10.97
N ALA A 562 12.30 -5.98 10.74
CA ALA A 562 11.47 -5.04 10.03
C ALA A 562 11.11 -3.80 10.87
N TYR A 563 11.07 -3.94 12.20
CA TYR A 563 10.97 -2.83 13.15
C TYR A 563 12.25 -1.99 13.17
N PHE A 564 13.42 -2.61 13.35
CA PHE A 564 14.70 -1.89 13.46
C PHE A 564 15.20 -1.30 12.13
N LYS A 565 14.72 -1.79 10.98
CA LYS A 565 14.84 -1.09 9.68
C LYS A 565 14.02 0.20 9.61
N GLY A 566 13.01 0.35 10.47
CA GLY A 566 12.15 1.51 10.57
C GLY A 566 10.87 1.45 9.74
N PRO A 567 10.04 2.50 9.85
CA PRO A 567 8.89 2.69 8.97
C PRO A 567 9.32 2.89 7.51
N GLY A 568 8.54 2.35 6.57
CA GLY A 568 8.73 2.57 5.14
C GLY A 568 8.38 4.00 4.71
N ALA A 569 8.65 4.38 3.46
CA ALA A 569 8.43 5.76 2.97
C ALA A 569 7.05 6.34 3.30
N THR A 570 5.98 5.64 2.95
CA THR A 570 4.59 6.06 3.20
C THR A 570 4.31 6.21 4.69
N GLU A 571 4.77 5.25 5.49
CA GLU A 571 4.62 5.27 6.95
C GLU A 571 5.39 6.47 7.56
N LEU A 572 6.64 6.70 7.15
CA LEU A 572 7.55 7.72 7.68
C LEU A 572 7.19 9.15 7.27
N TYR A 573 6.77 9.34 6.01
CA TYR A 573 6.59 10.67 5.40
C TYR A 573 5.13 11.05 5.18
N SER A 574 4.24 10.10 4.84
CA SER A 574 2.81 10.38 4.67
C SER A 574 2.04 10.24 5.98
N TYR A 575 2.28 9.17 6.76
CA TYR A 575 1.62 8.96 8.06
C TYR A 575 2.43 9.52 9.25
N GLY A 576 3.66 9.98 8.99
CA GLY A 576 4.53 10.59 10.00
C GLY A 576 5.00 9.64 11.11
N TRP A 577 5.12 8.35 10.84
CA TRP A 577 5.56 7.34 11.81
C TRP A 577 7.08 7.35 12.00
N ILE A 578 7.55 6.85 13.14
CA ILE A 578 8.95 6.67 13.52
C ILE A 578 9.14 5.35 14.27
N ALA A 579 10.33 4.76 14.14
CA ALA A 579 10.82 3.82 15.14
C ALA A 579 11.34 4.62 16.35
N VAL A 580 10.94 4.24 17.56
CA VAL A 580 11.45 4.81 18.81
C VAL A 580 12.51 3.84 19.31
N ASN A 581 13.78 4.22 19.21
CA ASN A 581 14.89 3.29 19.46
C ASN A 581 15.73 3.65 20.69
N ASN A 582 15.55 4.83 21.30
CA ASN A 582 16.20 5.25 22.56
C ASN A 582 17.72 4.91 22.64
N GLY A 583 18.48 5.31 21.60
CA GLY A 583 19.93 5.07 21.48
C GLY A 583 20.34 3.69 20.94
N PHE A 584 19.42 2.73 20.90
CA PHE A 584 19.66 1.42 20.30
C PHE A 584 19.65 1.46 18.76
N THR A 585 20.39 0.54 18.16
CA THR A 585 20.63 0.42 16.70
C THR A 585 20.09 -0.87 16.11
N GLY A 586 19.52 -1.74 16.94
CA GLY A 586 19.13 -3.10 16.61
C GLY A 586 19.11 -3.99 17.84
N TYR A 587 19.11 -5.30 17.59
CA TYR A 587 19.26 -6.34 18.61
C TYR A 587 20.45 -7.26 18.27
N SER A 588 20.99 -7.93 19.28
CA SER A 588 22.14 -8.85 19.20
C SER A 588 21.74 -10.32 19.30
N ASN A 589 20.65 -10.63 20.01
CA ASN A 589 20.11 -11.98 20.17
C ASN A 589 18.59 -11.94 20.42
N PHE A 590 17.88 -13.00 20.03
CA PHE A 590 16.45 -13.22 20.29
C PHE A 590 16.21 -14.68 20.71
N GLU A 591 15.46 -14.90 21.78
CA GLU A 591 15.15 -16.25 22.27
C GLU A 591 13.71 -16.36 22.80
N LEU A 592 12.92 -17.32 22.30
CA LEU A 592 11.62 -17.65 22.87
C LEU A 592 11.74 -18.90 23.75
N ARG A 593 11.46 -18.77 25.05
CA ARG A 593 11.52 -19.85 26.05
C ARG A 593 10.24 -19.84 26.89
N ASP A 594 9.50 -20.95 26.95
CA ASP A 594 8.29 -21.12 27.76
C ASP A 594 7.23 -19.99 27.63
N GLY A 595 7.08 -19.44 26.43
CA GLY A 595 6.19 -18.32 26.12
C GLY A 595 6.73 -16.92 26.45
N VAL A 596 7.99 -16.82 26.90
CA VAL A 596 8.70 -15.58 27.21
C VAL A 596 9.71 -15.27 26.11
N ALA A 597 9.50 -14.17 25.38
CA ALA A 597 10.39 -13.70 24.33
C ALA A 597 11.48 -12.77 24.92
N HIS A 598 12.74 -13.15 24.77
CA HIS A 598 13.91 -12.43 25.27
C HIS A 598 14.57 -11.70 24.10
N VAL A 599 14.76 -10.39 24.22
CA VAL A 599 15.32 -9.52 23.17
C VAL A 599 16.50 -8.76 23.76
N TYR A 600 17.72 -9.04 23.27
CA TYR A 600 18.93 -8.39 23.75
C TYR A 600 19.31 -7.27 22.79
N LEU A 601 19.27 -6.01 23.23
CA LEU A 601 19.48 -4.87 22.35
C LEU A 601 20.95 -4.64 22.01
N LYS A 602 21.20 -3.79 21.02
CA LYS A 602 22.55 -3.39 20.57
C LYS A 602 22.59 -1.89 20.31
N GLY A 603 23.42 -1.17 21.04
CA GLY A 603 23.65 0.27 20.89
C GLY A 603 24.27 0.81 22.18
N VAL A 604 24.01 2.09 22.48
CA VAL A 604 24.21 2.65 23.81
C VAL A 604 22.86 3.21 24.25
N CYS A 605 22.36 2.77 25.40
CA CYS A 605 21.04 3.18 25.87
C CYS A 605 20.95 4.70 26.12
N ALA A 606 19.91 5.34 25.57
CA ALA A 606 19.65 6.78 25.73
C ALA A 606 18.18 7.03 26.09
N SER A 607 17.90 7.18 27.38
CA SER A 607 16.54 7.51 27.86
C SER A 607 16.13 8.93 27.49
N GLU A 608 14.89 9.05 27.00
CA GLU A 608 14.27 10.33 26.61
C GLU A 608 13.32 10.88 27.70
N GLY A 609 13.22 10.21 28.86
CA GLY A 609 12.32 10.62 29.95
C GLY A 609 10.84 10.55 29.59
N LYS A 610 10.45 9.56 28.77
CA LYS A 610 9.09 9.36 28.24
C LYS A 610 8.54 8.00 28.67
N ASP A 611 7.29 7.98 29.13
CA ASP A 611 6.54 6.76 29.54
C ASP A 611 6.18 5.80 28.38
N PHE A 612 6.66 6.08 27.17
CA PHE A 612 6.54 5.21 26.01
C PHE A 612 7.89 5.15 25.29
N ASN A 613 8.41 3.96 25.06
CA ASN A 613 9.77 3.75 24.60
C ASN A 613 9.91 2.52 23.68
N VAL A 614 11.14 2.19 23.28
CA VAL A 614 11.46 1.06 22.38
C VAL A 614 10.90 -0.28 22.88
N ALA A 615 10.80 -0.49 24.19
CA ALA A 615 10.26 -1.72 24.75
C ALA A 615 8.77 -1.87 24.50
N ASP A 616 7.96 -0.79 24.55
CA ASP A 616 6.53 -0.85 24.18
C ASP A 616 6.34 -1.31 22.73
N LEU A 617 7.13 -0.74 21.81
CA LEU A 617 7.02 -1.10 20.39
C LEU A 617 7.52 -2.51 20.14
N ILE A 618 8.62 -2.96 20.75
CA ILE A 618 9.06 -4.37 20.69
C ILE A 618 7.97 -5.31 21.25
N ASN A 619 7.34 -4.93 22.36
CA ASN A 619 6.30 -5.71 23.02
C ASN A 619 5.05 -5.85 22.14
N LEU A 620 4.54 -4.73 21.59
CA LEU A 620 3.44 -4.72 20.61
C LEU A 620 3.76 -5.56 19.37
N ASN A 621 4.97 -5.42 18.84
CA ASN A 621 5.43 -6.18 17.68
C ASN A 621 5.52 -7.70 17.94
N LEU A 622 5.88 -8.14 19.16
CA LEU A 622 5.99 -9.57 19.48
C LEU A 622 4.69 -10.21 19.98
N LYS A 623 3.84 -9.48 20.72
CA LYS A 623 2.57 -10.00 21.27
C LYS A 623 1.44 -10.20 20.26
N GLN A 624 1.65 -9.87 18.99
CA GLN A 624 0.75 -10.32 17.92
C GLN A 624 0.75 -11.85 17.74
N PHE A 625 1.78 -12.54 18.24
CA PHE A 625 1.90 -14.00 18.17
C PHE A 625 1.38 -14.63 19.47
N LEU A 626 0.38 -15.52 19.35
CA LEU A 626 -0.27 -16.18 20.49
C LEU A 626 0.68 -17.03 21.36
N GLU A 627 1.86 -17.41 20.83
CA GLU A 627 2.90 -18.10 21.60
C GLU A 627 3.72 -17.17 22.52
N VAL A 628 3.63 -15.85 22.35
CA VAL A 628 4.36 -14.85 23.14
C VAL A 628 3.45 -14.27 24.22
N GLN A 629 3.60 -14.77 25.44
CA GLN A 629 2.85 -14.33 26.62
C GLN A 629 3.49 -13.10 27.28
N PHE A 630 4.83 -13.05 27.31
CA PHE A 630 5.61 -12.00 27.96
C PHE A 630 6.84 -11.63 27.12
N VAL A 631 7.26 -10.37 27.19
CA VAL A 631 8.43 -9.86 26.47
C VAL A 631 9.46 -9.27 27.43
N LYS A 632 10.72 -9.71 27.33
CA LYS A 632 11.87 -9.30 28.15
C LYS A 632 12.88 -8.58 27.28
N VAL A 633 12.96 -7.26 27.40
CA VAL A 633 13.89 -6.42 26.62
C VAL A 633 15.09 -6.05 27.49
N TYR A 634 16.28 -6.45 27.06
CA TYR A 634 17.56 -6.25 27.77
C TYR A 634 18.41 -5.18 27.07
N ASP A 635 19.18 -4.40 27.82
CA ASP A 635 20.17 -3.46 27.26
C ASP A 635 21.40 -4.17 26.64
N GLU A 636 22.34 -3.39 26.12
CA GLU A 636 23.59 -3.87 25.53
C GLU A 636 24.52 -4.61 26.52
N ASN A 637 24.26 -4.51 27.82
CA ASN A 637 25.01 -5.17 28.89
C ASN A 637 24.29 -6.41 29.44
N GLY A 638 23.06 -6.68 28.98
CA GLY A 638 22.26 -7.82 29.42
C GLY A 638 21.41 -7.56 30.68
N PHE A 639 21.07 -6.31 31.01
CA PHE A 639 20.17 -5.99 32.11
C PHE A 639 18.73 -5.70 31.64
N THR A 640 17.76 -6.21 32.40
CA THR A 640 16.32 -5.91 32.26
C THR A 640 15.66 -5.93 33.64
N GLN A 641 14.49 -5.30 33.78
CA GLN A 641 13.70 -5.37 35.02
C GLN A 641 13.10 -6.78 35.22
N ALA A 642 12.97 -7.21 36.48
CA ALA A 642 12.30 -8.46 36.86
C ALA A 642 12.59 -9.67 35.92
N PRO A 643 13.85 -10.05 35.67
CA PRO A 643 14.23 -10.99 34.61
C PRO A 643 13.59 -12.38 34.75
N ALA A 644 13.29 -12.82 35.98
CA ALA A 644 12.61 -14.09 36.26
C ALA A 644 11.08 -13.98 36.43
N GLY A 645 10.49 -12.78 36.30
CA GLY A 645 9.06 -12.55 36.54
C GLY A 645 8.18 -12.79 35.30
N ARG A 646 6.99 -13.38 35.49
CA ARG A 646 5.94 -13.52 34.46
C ARG A 646 5.17 -12.20 34.25
N VAL A 647 5.90 -11.20 33.76
CA VAL A 647 5.46 -9.86 33.34
C VAL A 647 6.38 -9.42 32.19
N ASP A 648 5.95 -8.44 31.40
CA ASP A 648 6.87 -7.79 30.45
C ASP A 648 7.97 -7.03 31.21
N SER A 649 9.09 -6.75 30.55
CA SER A 649 10.12 -5.87 31.08
C SER A 649 10.89 -5.12 30.00
N GLU A 650 11.32 -3.92 30.38
CA GLU A 650 12.20 -3.05 29.62
C GLU A 650 13.59 -2.97 30.27
N PRO A 651 14.61 -2.45 29.57
CA PRO A 651 15.94 -2.28 30.12
C PRO A 651 15.96 -1.26 31.26
N SER A 652 16.77 -1.52 32.29
CA SER A 652 16.85 -0.68 33.50
C SER A 652 17.27 0.77 33.22
N CYS A 653 17.94 1.03 32.10
CA CYS A 653 18.37 2.35 31.66
C CYS A 653 17.23 3.23 31.10
N LEU A 654 16.08 2.66 30.72
CA LEU A 654 14.90 3.41 30.27
C LEU A 654 13.96 3.78 31.43
N TYR A 655 14.13 3.15 32.59
CA TYR A 655 13.25 3.30 33.76
C TYR A 655 13.61 4.53 34.61
N ASP A 656 12.77 5.56 34.60
CA ASP A 656 12.88 6.67 35.55
C ASP A 656 12.21 6.31 36.89
N TYR A 657 13.03 5.87 37.85
CA TYR A 657 12.59 5.34 39.15
C TYR A 657 12.04 6.43 40.09
N LYS A 658 10.91 7.07 39.75
CA LYS A 658 10.19 8.02 40.64
C LYS A 658 9.35 7.32 41.71
N THR A 659 9.97 6.35 42.39
CA THR A 659 9.54 5.87 43.71
C THR A 659 10.70 6.06 44.68
N PRO A 660 10.55 6.86 45.75
CA PRO A 660 11.69 7.21 46.60
C PRO A 660 12.06 6.05 47.52
N THR A 661 13.13 5.33 47.19
CA THR A 661 13.86 4.52 48.18
C THR A 661 14.29 5.45 49.33
N PRO A 662 13.93 5.16 50.59
CA PRO A 662 14.27 6.04 51.70
C PRO A 662 15.78 6.01 51.96
N THR A 663 16.49 7.07 51.57
CA THR A 663 17.90 7.26 51.89
C THR A 663 18.10 7.20 53.41
N PRO A 664 18.88 6.25 53.95
CA PRO A 664 19.05 6.12 55.39
C PRO A 664 19.73 7.37 55.97
N THR A 665 19.15 7.94 57.02
CA THR A 665 19.60 9.20 57.62
C THR A 665 20.97 9.04 58.29
N ARG A 666 22.05 9.34 57.56
CA ARG A 666 23.40 9.45 58.15
C ARG A 666 23.60 10.83 58.77
N THR A 667 23.18 10.97 60.01
CA THR A 667 23.48 12.14 60.86
C THR A 667 24.98 12.32 61.04
N LEU A 668 25.53 13.47 60.64
CA LEU A 668 26.84 13.96 61.10
C LEU A 668 26.80 15.49 61.31
N THR A 669 27.20 15.89 62.51
CA THR A 669 27.22 17.26 63.04
C THR A 669 28.40 18.07 62.43
N PRO A 670 28.27 19.40 62.20
CA PRO A 670 29.21 20.12 61.34
C PRO A 670 30.53 20.55 62.01
N THR A 671 31.56 20.74 61.18
CA THR A 671 32.84 21.37 61.57
C THR A 671 33.01 22.72 60.88
N ARG A 672 33.43 23.76 61.63
CA ARG A 672 33.67 25.12 61.14
C ARG A 672 35.04 25.28 60.48
N THR A 673 35.10 26.08 59.41
CA THR A 673 36.31 26.81 58.99
C THR A 673 35.90 28.26 58.63
N PRO A 674 36.63 29.31 59.06
CA PRO A 674 36.17 30.70 58.95
C PRO A 674 36.62 31.43 57.66
N SER A 675 36.07 32.62 57.43
CA SER A 675 36.45 33.55 56.35
C SER A 675 36.54 34.99 56.89
N PRO A 676 37.51 35.82 56.45
CA PRO A 676 37.57 37.24 56.78
C PRO A 676 37.45 38.19 55.56
N THR A 677 36.33 38.91 55.52
CA THR A 677 36.23 40.37 55.27
C THR A 677 37.11 41.04 54.18
N ARG A 678 36.46 41.49 53.08
CA ARG A 678 36.62 42.90 52.62
C ARG A 678 35.44 43.41 51.77
N THR A 679 35.13 44.69 51.96
CA THR A 679 34.15 45.56 51.25
C THR A 679 34.98 46.65 50.50
N PRO A 680 34.47 47.55 49.61
CA PRO A 680 33.08 47.99 49.50
C PRO A 680 32.52 48.45 48.10
N THR A 681 31.25 48.91 48.14
CA THR A 681 30.63 49.96 47.29
C THR A 681 30.26 49.68 45.84
N LEU A 682 28.95 49.79 45.53
CA LEU A 682 28.43 50.80 44.59
C LEU A 682 26.95 51.11 44.86
N THR A 683 26.49 52.31 44.47
CA THR A 683 25.22 52.91 44.95
C THR A 683 24.36 53.43 43.80
N ARG A 684 23.08 53.02 43.72
CA ARG A 684 21.90 53.90 43.48
C ARG A 684 20.56 53.15 43.30
N THR A 685 19.64 53.40 44.24
CA THR A 685 18.17 53.42 44.05
C THR A 685 17.72 54.75 43.40
N PRO A 686 16.41 55.04 43.15
CA PRO A 686 15.17 54.23 43.27
C PRO A 686 14.41 54.10 41.91
N SER A 687 13.20 53.53 41.80
CA SER A 687 11.93 54.25 42.03
C SER A 687 10.66 53.36 42.01
N ARG A 688 9.74 53.62 42.97
CA ARG A 688 8.27 53.42 43.01
C ARG A 688 7.61 52.06 42.68
N THR A 689 7.22 51.41 43.76
CA THR A 689 6.09 50.46 43.95
C THR A 689 4.70 51.01 43.58
N PRO A 690 3.78 50.16 43.08
CA PRO A 690 2.33 50.25 43.36
C PRO A 690 1.82 49.20 44.37
N LEU A 691 0.63 49.44 44.94
CA LEU A 691 0.06 48.75 46.11
C LEU A 691 -0.35 47.27 45.90
N PRO A 692 -0.58 46.49 46.99
CA PRO A 692 -0.85 45.06 46.95
C PRO A 692 -2.35 44.70 46.85
N THR A 693 -2.65 43.52 46.30
CA THR A 693 -4.01 42.95 46.32
C THR A 693 -3.97 41.45 46.61
N ASN A 694 -4.64 41.02 47.69
CA ASN A 694 -5.02 39.65 48.04
C ASN A 694 -4.04 38.50 47.72
N THR A 695 -3.16 38.19 48.68
CA THR A 695 -2.62 36.83 48.83
C THR A 695 -3.77 35.84 49.03
N ARG A 696 -4.06 35.03 48.02
CA ARG A 696 -5.06 33.95 48.13
C ARG A 696 -4.64 32.99 49.26
N ARG A 697 -5.59 32.64 50.13
CA ARG A 697 -5.41 31.69 51.25
C ARG A 697 -4.64 30.44 50.74
N PRO A 698 -3.62 29.94 51.46
CA PRO A 698 -2.80 28.84 50.97
C PRO A 698 -3.68 27.62 50.67
N THR A 699 -3.73 27.24 49.39
CA THR A 699 -4.39 26.01 48.95
C THR A 699 -3.68 24.82 49.56
N SER A 700 -4.43 23.90 50.16
CA SER A 700 -3.90 22.68 50.77
C SER A 700 -2.98 21.93 49.81
N THR A 701 -1.79 21.54 50.28
CA THR A 701 -0.86 20.68 49.54
C THR A 701 -1.64 19.46 49.01
N PRO A 702 -1.70 19.23 47.69
CA PRO A 702 -2.60 18.22 47.14
C PRO A 702 -2.27 16.84 47.68
N GLN A 703 -3.24 16.20 48.33
CA GLN A 703 -3.08 14.84 48.85
C GLN A 703 -3.02 13.84 47.69
N TRP A 704 -2.24 12.77 47.88
CA TRP A 704 -2.32 11.61 47.02
C TRP A 704 -3.69 10.95 47.22
N LYS A 705 -4.45 10.81 46.13
CA LYS A 705 -5.70 10.06 46.07
C LYS A 705 -5.58 8.97 45.02
N LEU A 706 -6.24 7.85 45.28
CA LEU A 706 -6.45 6.79 44.30
C LEU A 706 -7.69 7.15 43.47
N ILE A 707 -7.61 7.03 42.16
CA ILE A 707 -8.70 7.31 41.23
C ILE A 707 -8.85 6.19 40.20
N ASN A 708 -10.08 5.93 39.77
CA ASN A 708 -10.36 5.00 38.68
C ASN A 708 -10.44 5.77 37.36
N VAL A 709 -9.97 5.16 36.27
CA VAL A 709 -10.01 5.72 34.92
C VAL A 709 -10.53 4.66 33.97
N TYR A 710 -11.59 4.97 33.22
CA TYR A 710 -12.27 4.02 32.34
C TYR A 710 -11.81 4.19 30.89
N PHE A 711 -11.40 3.08 30.28
CA PHE A 711 -10.95 2.92 28.89
C PHE A 711 -11.76 1.79 28.22
N VAL A 712 -11.49 1.43 26.96
CA VAL A 712 -12.01 0.19 26.36
C VAL A 712 -10.91 -0.83 26.08
N GLY A 713 -11.22 -2.12 26.19
CA GLY A 713 -10.36 -3.20 25.74
C GLY A 713 -10.40 -3.34 24.22
N ARG A 714 -9.26 -3.13 23.55
CA ARG A 714 -9.12 -3.11 22.08
C ARG A 714 -9.80 -4.31 21.42
N PHE A 715 -9.52 -5.53 21.89
CA PHE A 715 -10.12 -6.76 21.34
C PHE A 715 -11.66 -6.79 21.45
N ALA A 716 -12.22 -6.33 22.58
CA ALA A 716 -13.66 -6.33 22.80
C ALA A 716 -14.37 -5.33 21.88
N TYR A 717 -13.78 -4.14 21.72
CA TYR A 717 -14.28 -3.09 20.84
C TYR A 717 -14.15 -3.46 19.35
N GLU A 718 -12.96 -3.87 18.90
CA GLU A 718 -12.69 -4.23 17.48
C GLU A 718 -13.54 -5.41 16.97
N ASN A 719 -14.06 -6.27 17.87
CA ASN A 719 -14.90 -7.41 17.52
C ASN A 719 -16.38 -7.22 17.90
N ASN A 720 -16.79 -6.03 18.38
CA ASN A 720 -18.16 -5.74 18.83
C ASN A 720 -18.69 -6.75 19.88
N ILE A 721 -17.84 -7.08 20.87
CA ILE A 721 -18.14 -7.95 22.01
C ILE A 721 -18.25 -7.11 23.30
N PRO A 722 -19.44 -6.60 23.68
CA PRO A 722 -19.63 -5.88 24.93
C PRO A 722 -19.55 -6.81 26.16
N PRO A 723 -19.21 -6.30 27.36
CA PRO A 723 -18.83 -4.91 27.67
C PRO A 723 -17.43 -4.56 27.16
N TYR A 724 -17.30 -3.37 26.60
CA TYR A 724 -16.05 -2.83 26.06
C TYR A 724 -15.12 -2.29 27.16
N GLU A 725 -15.71 -1.86 28.27
CA GLU A 725 -15.15 -0.99 29.29
C GLU A 725 -14.16 -1.70 30.21
N ARG A 726 -13.04 -1.05 30.51
CA ARG A 726 -11.97 -1.56 31.38
C ARG A 726 -11.51 -0.44 32.30
N THR A 727 -11.25 -0.76 33.57
CA THR A 727 -11.00 0.24 34.62
C THR A 727 -9.56 0.15 35.12
N GLY A 728 -8.78 1.19 34.84
CA GLY A 728 -7.46 1.42 35.43
C GLY A 728 -7.54 2.12 36.77
N VAL A 729 -6.48 2.03 37.56
CA VAL A 729 -6.41 2.60 38.92
C VAL A 729 -5.09 3.37 39.05
N ARG A 730 -5.17 4.68 39.34
CA ARG A 730 -4.01 5.58 39.36
C ARG A 730 -3.89 6.35 40.67
N TRP A 731 -2.66 6.66 41.06
CA TRP A 731 -2.36 7.60 42.13
C TRP A 731 -2.16 9.01 41.55
N ALA A 732 -2.96 9.98 42.01
CA ALA A 732 -2.85 11.37 41.58
C ALA A 732 -2.80 12.33 42.78
N ARG A 733 -2.00 13.40 42.67
CA ARG A 733 -1.94 14.48 43.66
C ARG A 733 -3.00 15.54 43.34
N THR A 734 -4.19 15.44 43.93
CA THR A 734 -5.29 16.34 43.53
C THR A 734 -6.24 16.76 44.65
N ASN A 735 -6.69 18.01 44.54
CA ASN A 735 -7.82 18.56 45.28
C ASN A 735 -9.11 18.63 44.41
N ASN A 736 -9.03 18.32 43.10
CA ASN A 736 -10.15 18.29 42.14
C ASN A 736 -10.20 16.90 41.47
N LEU A 737 -10.99 15.99 42.03
CA LEU A 737 -11.08 14.61 41.55
C LEU A 737 -11.65 14.52 40.12
N PHE A 738 -12.70 15.30 39.82
CA PHE A 738 -13.39 15.24 38.53
C PHE A 738 -12.47 15.62 37.36
N GLY A 739 -11.80 16.76 37.47
CA GLY A 739 -10.83 17.21 36.46
C GLY A 739 -9.68 16.22 36.30
N THR A 740 -9.10 15.74 37.40
CA THR A 740 -7.94 14.85 37.36
C THR A 740 -8.25 13.47 36.76
N VAL A 741 -9.48 12.94 36.89
CA VAL A 741 -9.86 11.74 36.13
C VAL A 741 -9.88 12.01 34.61
N LEU A 742 -10.41 13.15 34.18
CA LEU A 742 -10.37 13.53 32.77
C LEU A 742 -8.93 13.77 32.28
N ASP A 743 -8.08 14.41 33.09
CA ASP A 743 -6.66 14.62 32.78
C ASP A 743 -5.93 13.27 32.59
N GLU A 744 -6.24 12.26 33.41
CA GLU A 744 -5.69 10.91 33.26
C GLU A 744 -6.31 10.13 32.08
N TYR A 745 -7.58 10.37 31.75
CA TYR A 745 -8.24 9.80 30.58
C TYR A 745 -7.62 10.31 29.27
N PHE A 746 -7.41 11.63 29.15
CA PHE A 746 -6.83 12.25 27.96
C PHE A 746 -5.31 12.03 27.81
N LYS A 747 -4.61 11.60 28.87
CA LYS A 747 -3.28 10.97 28.75
C LYS A 747 -3.33 9.56 28.14
N GLY A 748 -4.51 8.95 27.99
CA GLY A 748 -4.69 7.57 27.55
C GLY A 748 -4.19 6.53 28.55
N PRO A 749 -4.25 5.24 28.20
CA PRO A 749 -3.78 4.16 29.09
C PRO A 749 -2.24 4.13 29.18
N GLY A 750 -1.71 3.83 30.37
CA GLY A 750 -0.28 3.72 30.62
C GLY A 750 0.38 2.55 29.87
N ALA A 751 1.72 2.46 29.90
CA ALA A 751 2.48 1.41 29.19
C ALA A 751 1.96 -0.01 29.48
N GLN A 752 1.77 -0.36 30.77
CA GLN A 752 1.22 -1.64 31.18
C GLN A 752 -0.25 -1.83 30.74
N GLU A 753 -1.08 -0.79 30.84
CA GLU A 753 -2.50 -0.84 30.45
C GLU A 753 -2.66 -1.08 28.94
N ARG A 754 -1.80 -0.48 28.11
CA ARG A 754 -1.75 -0.72 26.66
C ARG A 754 -1.15 -2.09 26.30
N THR A 755 -0.01 -2.47 26.89
CA THR A 755 0.81 -3.61 26.42
C THR A 755 0.58 -4.94 27.15
N SER A 756 0.13 -4.90 28.41
CA SER A 756 -0.25 -6.10 29.18
C SER A 756 -1.76 -6.37 29.15
N TYR A 757 -2.61 -5.33 29.10
CA TYR A 757 -4.07 -5.49 29.17
C TYR A 757 -4.82 -5.10 27.89
N GLY A 758 -4.14 -4.52 26.89
CA GLY A 758 -4.71 -4.24 25.57
C GLY A 758 -5.75 -3.13 25.56
N TRP A 759 -5.65 -2.13 26.44
CA TRP A 759 -6.63 -1.04 26.54
C TRP A 759 -6.31 0.12 25.58
N ILE A 760 -7.35 0.84 25.16
CA ILE A 760 -7.30 2.07 24.36
C ILE A 760 -8.32 3.09 24.88
N ALA A 761 -8.07 4.37 24.61
CA ALA A 761 -9.06 5.44 24.78
C ALA A 761 -9.74 5.74 23.42
N LEU A 762 -11.03 6.08 23.45
CA LEU A 762 -11.76 6.60 22.29
C LEU A 762 -11.77 8.13 22.37
N TYR A 763 -11.58 8.81 21.23
CA TYR A 763 -11.42 10.27 21.22
C TYR A 763 -12.35 11.03 20.26
N ASN A 764 -12.83 10.39 19.18
CA ASN A 764 -13.76 10.97 18.20
C ASN A 764 -13.39 12.43 17.81
N GLY A 765 -12.13 12.64 17.41
CA GLY A 765 -11.59 13.94 16.98
C GLY A 765 -11.13 14.88 18.11
N PHE A 766 -11.65 14.71 19.32
CA PHE A 766 -11.27 15.53 20.47
C PHE A 766 -9.86 15.21 20.99
N THR A 767 -9.25 16.22 21.61
CA THR A 767 -7.85 16.24 22.07
C THR A 767 -7.71 16.53 23.57
N GLY A 768 -8.82 16.80 24.24
CA GLY A 768 -8.88 17.25 25.63
C GLY A 768 -10.20 17.95 25.91
N TYR A 769 -10.19 18.79 26.95
CA TYR A 769 -11.30 19.67 27.31
C TYR A 769 -10.77 21.05 27.67
N ASP A 770 -11.51 22.10 27.34
CA ASP A 770 -11.15 23.50 27.66
C ASP A 770 -11.80 23.98 28.97
N ARG A 771 -12.90 23.35 29.40
CA ARG A 771 -13.56 23.68 30.68
C ARG A 771 -14.39 22.53 31.22
N LEU A 772 -14.38 22.36 32.54
CA LEU A 772 -15.30 21.50 33.31
C LEU A 772 -15.91 22.34 34.43
N GLU A 773 -17.23 22.43 34.47
CA GLU A 773 -18.01 23.05 35.56
C GLU A 773 -18.88 21.98 36.22
N VAL A 774 -18.91 21.94 37.56
CA VAL A 774 -19.82 21.06 38.31
C VAL A 774 -20.68 21.92 39.23
N ARG A 775 -22.00 21.82 39.07
CA ARG A 775 -23.01 22.58 39.84
C ARG A 775 -24.27 21.73 40.00
N ASP A 776 -24.86 21.73 41.19
CA ASP A 776 -26.16 21.11 41.48
C ASP A 776 -26.33 19.65 41.01
N GLY A 777 -25.22 18.88 41.03
CA GLY A 777 -25.17 17.49 40.57
C GLY A 777 -24.99 17.28 39.07
N VAL A 778 -24.78 18.36 38.30
CA VAL A 778 -24.58 18.34 36.84
C VAL A 778 -23.14 18.73 36.49
N ALA A 779 -22.47 17.90 35.69
CA ALA A 779 -21.15 18.17 35.13
C ALA A 779 -21.24 18.71 33.69
N HIS A 780 -20.92 19.97 33.47
CA HIS A 780 -20.84 20.59 32.14
C HIS A 780 -19.39 20.54 31.63
N LEU A 781 -19.14 19.73 30.59
CA LEU A 781 -17.82 19.43 30.04
C LEU A 781 -17.71 19.95 28.61
N TYR A 782 -16.81 20.92 28.38
CA TYR A 782 -16.57 21.56 27.09
C TYR A 782 -15.32 20.97 26.44
N LEU A 783 -15.51 20.17 25.39
CA LEU A 783 -14.42 19.43 24.72
C LEU A 783 -13.60 20.32 23.78
N LYS A 784 -12.36 19.89 23.53
CA LYS A 784 -11.36 20.62 22.75
C LYS A 784 -10.91 19.83 21.52
N GLY A 785 -10.95 20.46 20.35
CA GLY A 785 -10.58 19.83 19.06
C GLY A 785 -11.82 19.47 18.24
N THR A 786 -11.67 19.34 16.93
CA THR A 786 -12.79 19.17 16.00
C THR A 786 -13.42 17.78 16.13
N CYS A 787 -14.74 17.74 16.35
CA CYS A 787 -15.47 16.50 16.51
C CYS A 787 -15.52 15.64 15.23
N ASP A 788 -15.15 14.35 15.34
CA ASP A 788 -15.16 13.38 14.24
C ASP A 788 -16.52 12.67 14.16
N ARG A 789 -17.27 12.95 13.08
CA ARG A 789 -18.66 12.51 12.86
C ARG A 789 -18.74 11.09 12.32
N ALA A 790 -18.23 10.13 13.08
CA ALA A 790 -17.99 8.77 12.63
C ALA A 790 -19.23 7.84 12.61
N GLY A 791 -20.42 8.30 13.02
CA GLY A 791 -21.65 7.47 13.04
C GLY A 791 -21.56 6.24 13.97
N GLN A 792 -20.80 6.36 15.07
CA GLN A 792 -20.48 5.26 15.97
C GLN A 792 -21.49 5.17 17.11
N THR A 793 -21.99 3.96 17.38
CA THR A 793 -22.94 3.67 18.48
C THR A 793 -22.31 3.60 19.87
N TYR A 794 -21.00 3.74 19.96
CA TYR A 794 -20.24 3.83 21.22
C TYR A 794 -19.02 4.72 20.98
N THR A 795 -18.76 5.69 21.87
CA THR A 795 -17.90 6.85 21.58
C THR A 795 -17.05 7.27 22.80
N ILE A 796 -16.27 8.34 22.64
CA ILE A 796 -15.70 9.11 23.76
C ILE A 796 -16.76 9.53 24.79
N ALA A 797 -18.00 9.84 24.39
CA ALA A 797 -19.02 10.34 25.31
C ALA A 797 -19.36 9.32 26.39
N ASP A 798 -19.56 8.06 26.01
CA ASP A 798 -19.86 6.95 26.92
C ASP A 798 -18.76 6.79 27.99
N LEU A 799 -17.50 6.86 27.56
CA LEU A 799 -16.34 6.81 28.46
C LEU A 799 -16.22 8.05 29.35
N LEU A 800 -16.49 9.26 28.85
CA LEU A 800 -16.49 10.48 29.66
C LEU A 800 -17.63 10.49 30.69
N ILE A 801 -18.82 10.02 30.29
CA ILE A 801 -19.97 9.84 31.18
C ILE A 801 -19.62 8.85 32.29
N LEU A 802 -19.05 7.68 31.97
CA LEU A 802 -18.61 6.70 32.98
C LEU A 802 -17.50 7.25 33.89
N ASN A 803 -16.49 7.92 33.33
CA ASN A 803 -15.40 8.53 34.09
C ASN A 803 -15.88 9.61 35.08
N LEU A 804 -17.00 10.29 34.80
CA LEU A 804 -17.61 11.28 35.70
C LEU A 804 -18.68 10.69 36.63
N LYS A 805 -19.47 9.72 36.17
CA LYS A 805 -20.52 9.05 36.97
C LYS A 805 -20.02 7.99 37.95
N GLN A 806 -18.71 7.71 37.98
CA GLN A 806 -18.10 7.01 39.11
C GLN A 806 -18.24 7.77 40.45
N PHE A 807 -18.49 9.08 40.38
CA PHE A 807 -18.65 9.97 41.53
C PHE A 807 -20.14 10.14 41.87
N PRO A 808 -20.62 9.72 43.07
CA PRO A 808 -22.03 9.82 43.45
C PRO A 808 -22.60 11.26 43.47
N GLU A 809 -21.72 12.26 43.49
CA GLU A 809 -22.08 13.67 43.38
C GLU A 809 -22.54 14.08 41.96
N ILE A 810 -22.28 13.27 40.92
CA ILE A 810 -22.62 13.56 39.52
C ILE A 810 -23.84 12.74 39.07
N GLN A 811 -24.99 13.39 39.01
CA GLN A 811 -26.25 12.81 38.53
C GLN A 811 -26.36 12.83 37.00
N PHE A 812 -25.90 13.92 36.38
CA PHE A 812 -25.98 14.14 34.94
C PHE A 812 -24.69 14.73 34.37
N VAL A 813 -24.35 14.35 33.13
CA VAL A 813 -23.19 14.84 32.39
C VAL A 813 -23.67 15.51 31.09
N LYS A 814 -23.23 16.75 30.87
CA LYS A 814 -23.52 17.58 29.70
C LYS A 814 -22.22 17.76 28.92
N ILE A 815 -22.03 16.98 27.87
CA ILE A 815 -20.87 17.10 26.98
C ILE A 815 -21.20 18.08 25.87
N TYR A 816 -20.32 19.06 25.67
CA TYR A 816 -20.40 20.07 24.63
C TYR A 816 -19.23 19.90 23.66
N ASP A 817 -19.48 20.13 22.37
CA ASP A 817 -18.44 20.17 21.32
C ASP A 817 -17.58 21.44 21.37
N GLU A 818 -16.65 21.57 20.43
CA GLU A 818 -15.75 22.72 20.32
C GLU A 818 -16.45 24.06 20.03
N ASN A 819 -17.73 24.02 19.62
CA ASN A 819 -18.58 25.18 19.39
C ASN A 819 -19.47 25.51 20.60
N GLY A 820 -19.41 24.69 21.66
CA GLY A 820 -20.24 24.82 22.86
C GLY A 820 -21.67 24.31 22.70
N ALA A 821 -21.94 23.40 21.74
CA ALA A 821 -23.27 22.84 21.51
C ALA A 821 -23.46 21.46 22.18
N THR A 822 -24.67 21.19 22.69
CA THR A 822 -25.12 19.88 23.20
C THR A 822 -26.61 19.73 22.94
N GLN A 823 -27.13 18.50 22.81
CA GLN A 823 -28.55 18.27 22.49
C GLN A 823 -29.54 18.84 23.51
N ASN A 824 -29.22 18.75 24.80
CA ASN A 824 -30.16 19.01 25.90
C ASN A 824 -29.43 19.65 27.09
N PRO A 825 -29.02 20.93 27.01
CA PRO A 825 -28.17 21.57 28.01
C PRO A 825 -28.80 21.61 29.41
N ASP A 826 -30.12 21.81 29.49
CA ASP A 826 -30.82 22.15 30.75
C ASP A 826 -31.73 21.02 31.28
N GLY A 827 -31.99 19.96 30.51
CA GLY A 827 -32.89 18.88 30.92
C GLY A 827 -32.29 17.88 31.93
N LEU A 828 -33.15 17.10 32.58
CA LEU A 828 -32.78 16.10 33.60
C LEU A 828 -32.34 14.76 32.98
N SER A 829 -31.31 14.80 32.14
CA SER A 829 -30.68 13.65 31.48
C SER A 829 -29.20 13.94 31.23
N ASP A 830 -28.42 12.93 30.88
CA ASP A 830 -27.15 13.17 30.19
C ASP A 830 -27.41 13.83 28.82
N SER A 831 -26.44 14.53 28.25
CA SER A 831 -26.52 15.04 26.88
C SER A 831 -25.14 15.08 26.21
N ILE A 832 -25.14 14.87 24.90
CA ILE A 832 -23.94 14.84 24.06
C ILE A 832 -24.10 15.82 22.89
N PRO A 833 -23.01 16.27 22.24
CA PRO A 833 -23.11 17.07 21.02
C PRO A 833 -23.67 16.24 19.86
N VAL A 834 -24.32 16.91 18.91
CA VAL A 834 -24.94 16.28 17.72
C VAL A 834 -23.93 15.50 16.88
N CYS A 835 -22.65 15.88 16.93
CA CYS A 835 -21.56 15.22 16.21
C CYS A 835 -21.13 13.86 16.79
N LEU A 836 -21.53 13.52 18.02
CA LEU A 836 -21.29 12.22 18.67
C LEU A 836 -22.53 11.31 18.67
N LEU A 837 -23.55 11.65 17.88
CA LEU A 837 -24.69 10.76 17.63
C LEU A 837 -24.31 9.68 16.59
N PRO A 838 -24.88 8.47 16.70
CA PRO A 838 -24.89 7.49 15.61
C PRO A 838 -25.80 7.93 14.45
#